data_AF-A0AAN0J1K4-F1
#
_entry.id   AF-A0AAN0J1K4-F1
#
_cell.length_a   1.000
_cell.length_b   1.000
_cell.length_c   1.000
_cell.angle_alpha   90.00
_cell.angle_beta   90.00
_cell.angle_gamma   90.00
#
_symmetry.space_group_name_H-M   'P 1'
#
loop_
_entity.id
_entity.type
_entity.pdbx_description
1 polymer ?
#
loop_
_entity_poly.entity_id
_entity_poly.type
_entity_poly.pdbx_seq_one_letter_code
_entity_poly.pdbx_strand_id
1 'polypeptide(L)'
;MEYMFRFLPNQDFYGQTSVTVHAWDLSNSKLYSSFFSPVEVTPSGAYSPSTLEMTLDVTPGNDPPVISVPNSQITYVENGPSIVIFASLNITDVDNANLTSGVITLSCPDCLHGFYRPSLFLQPTSPDVLEYVTNNDFNVTQVENNTILQYSVLPLASYAASIDDFKSILSSFKFKNIMEEPSIFDRIVSLHVSDGHSLSNTLNVTITMQQINNNPPSIELPFTSINYIEGSGELKLDFNSSDIITDPDESLPFYTLQVTLLSASDEVDESISSSYNALSINVTSYNDSHLLFTGPASLAVFNDITNSISYTNNEDEPGMVSVQVQYSVYDGVYTSTPAILTINIMPINDHKPILDIGSSPVILYQEENPISSPVLIFPDITVSDADVPVTPVLGANVTIENPLDGSYEALMLNSVVPNVEAQYSNATLHIRSNGGAPITTSDVQDALRILAYQNRAEEPNSTPRNITVIVEDALYGGTLNYSDPVSARIDFILANDPPTVLLGQSTVLYTESQDPLLLSPSAVISDVDNTNLAGLLISLSANLTDFSFERLSVNKSLLPSSIELNETNTELVLTGVESLSIYEEVLRTLTYDNEDLNPVTEIRSVNVIPIGVGTGPGHSDLVRIEFDAVNNPPSFDLNGNNTGGINYYTDFTEEAQDPIPIVSGDALLTDVDNSSLHLVSLALSPFLDDEEIQAPTFNSSLLQLHRASQVNLTFTGVGGSAPIASFLEALKALRYINRADEPDTTTRRITFMASDGATMSQPAFTFITINSINDVPQLNLTSTSRNYTISWTENDMPITMTSSPSVYDADSTGFTAVRVGDVNEVSGDLITLNGSQLMMDPNHNNIYIATFPTPLTASALQNLLSTLSFSNIDEEPPVTDRVYCVSISDGFSWSYPACVEIKVIPVNDNAPVISPSEATVTVQENMTNTPYILPTNFTATDLDNVDSHSNLTWAIVSGDDCHQSASAMNMFSFSGDNSTSSDYIVEPLPCRFSIDSNGRVTVVSVLDRETRDLYVLNISVTDGLFTDYASLTVIVSDIDDNPTCFSPQVYNATVSLGDKKGTQLAILTLTDLDSSIPSPPSLHFGPIMLTPSSAGLTSVAFRLDENNGTLTLNIDEGNSGFAPMQSLYELEADFEFGSGSAKQFGCGAVVYIEVPFNAHAPVFTSTDYSFTINENTAIDTPVGLIINATDDDQGSYGMITYSMYQC
;
A
#
# COMPACT_ATOMS: atom_id res chain seq x y z
N MET A 1 -2.45 78.15 -28.38
CA MET A 1 -1.59 77.52 -27.36
C MET A 1 -2.18 76.17 -27.09
N GLU A 2 -1.44 75.11 -27.39
CA GLU A 2 -1.84 73.75 -27.02
C GLU A 2 -1.49 73.53 -25.55
N TYR A 3 -2.41 72.95 -24.79
CA TYR A 3 -2.23 72.69 -23.38
C TYR A 3 -2.28 71.18 -23.15
N MET A 4 -1.11 70.58 -22.89
CA MET A 4 -1.03 69.18 -22.50
C MET A 4 -1.54 69.00 -21.07
N PHE A 5 -2.63 68.26 -20.92
CA PHE A 5 -3.07 67.77 -19.62
C PHE A 5 -2.27 66.51 -19.28
N ARG A 6 -1.68 66.45 -18.09
CA ARG A 6 -1.14 65.21 -17.52
C ARG A 6 -2.15 64.69 -16.51
N PHE A 7 -2.88 63.65 -16.90
CA PHE A 7 -3.62 62.84 -15.95
C PHE A 7 -2.63 62.03 -15.10
N LEU A 8 -2.94 61.91 -13.81
CA LEU A 8 -2.24 61.10 -12.82
C LEU A 8 -3.37 60.47 -12.00
N PRO A 9 -3.83 59.26 -12.37
CA PRO A 9 -4.88 58.59 -11.60
C PRO A 9 -4.37 58.28 -10.19
N ASN A 10 -5.31 58.07 -9.27
CA ASN A 10 -5.00 57.27 -8.08
C ASN A 10 -4.60 55.86 -8.53
N GLN A 11 -3.88 55.15 -7.68
CA GLN A 11 -3.71 53.72 -7.86
C GLN A 11 -5.10 53.06 -7.94
N ASP A 12 -5.25 52.09 -8.85
CA ASP A 12 -6.46 51.27 -9.07
C ASP A 12 -7.71 52.08 -9.53
N PHE A 13 -7.53 53.04 -10.45
CA PHE A 13 -8.63 53.75 -11.13
C PHE A 13 -8.78 53.33 -12.60
N TYR A 14 -9.96 52.82 -12.97
CA TYR A 14 -10.39 52.49 -14.33
C TYR A 14 -11.82 52.99 -14.60
N GLY A 15 -12.21 52.97 -15.88
CA GLY A 15 -13.50 53.45 -16.37
C GLY A 15 -13.45 54.89 -16.90
N GLN A 16 -14.60 55.37 -17.36
CA GLN A 16 -14.73 56.70 -17.98
C GLN A 16 -14.73 57.80 -16.92
N THR A 17 -13.70 58.65 -16.91
CA THR A 17 -13.70 59.90 -16.11
C THR A 17 -13.94 61.10 -17.02
N SER A 18 -14.67 62.11 -16.54
CA SER A 18 -14.79 63.40 -17.24
C SER A 18 -14.05 64.51 -16.49
N VAL A 19 -13.33 65.34 -17.24
CA VAL A 19 -12.71 66.58 -16.73
C VAL A 19 -13.54 67.76 -17.23
N THR A 20 -14.37 68.30 -16.35
CA THR A 20 -15.25 69.44 -16.62
C THR A 20 -14.49 70.76 -16.56
N VAL A 21 -14.16 71.32 -17.71
CA VAL A 21 -13.44 72.60 -17.83
C VAL A 21 -14.40 73.78 -17.96
N HIS A 22 -14.22 74.78 -17.10
CA HIS A 22 -14.80 76.12 -17.27
C HIS A 22 -13.75 77.09 -17.84
N ALA A 23 -14.19 78.05 -18.65
CA ALA A 23 -13.40 79.23 -18.96
C ALA A 23 -13.62 80.29 -17.87
N TRP A 24 -12.56 80.64 -17.13
CA TRP A 24 -12.57 81.72 -16.15
C TRP A 24 -12.18 83.06 -16.76
N ASP A 25 -12.91 84.13 -16.41
CA ASP A 25 -12.40 85.49 -16.63
C ASP A 25 -11.37 85.84 -15.53
N LEU A 26 -10.12 86.06 -15.95
CA LEU A 26 -9.01 86.46 -15.08
C LEU A 26 -8.73 87.98 -15.12
N SER A 27 -9.72 88.81 -15.48
CA SER A 27 -9.64 90.27 -15.59
C SER A 27 -9.08 91.03 -14.37
N ASN A 28 -8.89 90.37 -13.22
CA ASN A 28 -8.20 90.92 -12.03
C ASN A 28 -7.18 89.96 -11.37
N SER A 29 -6.58 88.99 -12.07
CA SER A 29 -5.53 88.13 -11.48
C SER A 29 -4.43 87.70 -12.45
N LYS A 30 -3.20 87.52 -11.92
CA LYS A 30 -1.98 87.30 -12.73
C LYS A 30 -1.82 85.85 -13.17
N LEU A 31 -1.40 85.67 -14.42
CA LEU A 31 -0.89 84.42 -14.97
C LEU A 31 0.29 83.87 -14.14
N TYR A 32 0.27 82.57 -13.88
CA TYR A 32 1.45 81.76 -13.57
C TYR A 32 1.41 80.46 -14.38
N SER A 33 2.59 79.95 -14.71
CA SER A 33 2.79 78.94 -15.75
C SER A 33 3.04 77.54 -15.20
N SER A 34 2.61 76.54 -15.98
CA SER A 34 3.09 75.15 -16.03
C SER A 34 3.03 74.31 -14.73
N PHE A 35 2.20 73.26 -14.79
CA PHE A 35 2.01 72.18 -13.81
C PHE A 35 1.29 72.55 -12.50
N PHE A 36 0.05 72.08 -12.38
CA PHE A 36 -0.76 72.05 -11.16
C PHE A 36 -1.27 70.62 -10.93
N SER A 37 -1.57 70.29 -9.67
CA SER A 37 -2.20 69.03 -9.23
C SER A 37 -3.61 69.36 -8.68
N PRO A 38 -4.63 68.51 -8.90
CA PRO A 38 -6.01 68.85 -8.60
C PRO A 38 -6.36 68.72 -7.11
N VAL A 39 -6.26 69.85 -6.39
CA VAL A 39 -7.13 70.19 -5.26
C VAL A 39 -7.66 71.60 -5.53
N GLU A 40 -8.89 71.90 -5.10
CA GLU A 40 -9.59 73.16 -5.38
C GLU A 40 -8.75 74.42 -5.12
N VAL A 41 -8.26 75.05 -6.19
CA VAL A 41 -8.05 76.50 -6.19
C VAL A 41 -9.41 77.11 -6.55
N THR A 42 -10.08 77.75 -5.60
CA THR A 42 -11.33 78.48 -5.81
C THR A 42 -11.02 79.94 -6.21
N PRO A 43 -11.11 80.32 -7.51
CA PRO A 43 -10.77 81.66 -7.96
C PRO A 43 -12.04 82.53 -7.89
N SER A 44 -12.03 83.59 -7.08
CA SER A 44 -13.21 84.43 -6.88
C SER A 44 -13.48 85.35 -8.09
N GLY A 45 -14.08 84.78 -9.14
CA GLY A 45 -14.46 85.47 -10.38
C GLY A 45 -15.61 84.74 -11.10
N ALA A 46 -16.21 85.39 -12.09
CA ALA A 46 -17.23 84.76 -12.92
C ALA A 46 -16.59 83.75 -13.90
N TYR A 47 -17.25 82.62 -14.09
CA TYR A 47 -16.85 81.53 -14.97
C TYR A 47 -17.90 81.30 -16.06
N SER A 48 -17.53 80.62 -17.15
CA SER A 48 -18.46 80.30 -18.23
C SER A 48 -19.63 79.43 -17.72
N PRO A 49 -20.89 79.80 -18.00
CA PRO A 49 -22.04 78.98 -17.58
C PRO A 49 -22.15 77.67 -18.36
N SER A 50 -21.56 77.63 -19.56
CA SER A 50 -21.28 76.41 -20.31
C SER A 50 -19.95 75.80 -19.87
N THR A 51 -19.94 74.48 -19.75
CA THR A 51 -18.79 73.61 -19.48
C THR A 51 -18.34 72.91 -20.76
N LEU A 52 -17.09 72.46 -20.78
CA LEU A 52 -16.63 71.40 -21.68
C LEU A 52 -16.21 70.21 -20.83
N GLU A 53 -16.94 69.10 -20.91
CA GLU A 53 -16.40 67.81 -20.45
C GLU A 53 -15.44 67.27 -21.51
N MET A 54 -14.24 66.88 -21.07
CA MET A 54 -13.39 65.96 -21.82
C MET A 54 -13.48 64.60 -21.12
N THR A 55 -14.08 63.61 -21.78
CA THR A 55 -14.04 62.22 -21.32
C THR A 55 -12.67 61.63 -21.59
N LEU A 56 -12.19 60.83 -20.64
CA LEU A 56 -11.00 60.01 -20.75
C LEU A 56 -11.40 58.60 -20.31
N ASP A 57 -11.49 57.70 -21.28
CA ASP A 57 -11.67 56.27 -21.01
C ASP A 57 -10.34 55.68 -20.55
N VAL A 58 -10.26 55.37 -19.26
CA VAL A 58 -9.13 54.66 -18.67
C VAL A 58 -9.47 53.18 -18.74
N THR A 59 -9.01 52.51 -19.79
CA THR A 59 -9.10 51.04 -19.88
C THR A 59 -8.39 50.42 -18.67
N PRO A 60 -9.00 49.45 -17.96
CA PRO A 60 -8.36 48.78 -16.85
C PRO A 60 -7.05 48.12 -17.29
N GLY A 61 -6.07 48.14 -16.39
CA GLY A 61 -4.80 47.47 -16.57
C GLY A 61 -4.84 46.12 -15.87
N ASN A 62 -5.67 45.21 -16.39
CA ASN A 62 -5.97 43.87 -15.87
C ASN A 62 -5.94 43.78 -14.33
N ASP A 63 -7.04 44.16 -13.70
CA ASP A 63 -7.16 44.04 -12.25
C ASP A 63 -7.15 42.56 -11.82
N PRO A 64 -6.75 42.21 -10.57
CA PRO A 64 -6.78 40.82 -10.11
C PRO A 64 -8.18 40.40 -9.61
N PRO A 65 -8.58 39.12 -9.79
CA PRO A 65 -9.83 38.62 -9.25
C PRO A 65 -9.92 38.78 -7.72
N VAL A 66 -11.11 39.03 -7.18
CA VAL A 66 -11.34 39.17 -5.73
C VAL A 66 -12.18 38.01 -5.20
N ILE A 67 -11.69 37.32 -4.17
CA ILE A 67 -12.30 36.13 -3.58
C ILE A 67 -12.48 36.22 -2.06
N SER A 68 -13.62 35.71 -1.57
CA SER A 68 -14.02 35.78 -0.16
C SER A 68 -15.02 34.69 0.24
N VAL A 69 -15.04 34.29 1.51
CA VAL A 69 -16.13 33.52 2.14
C VAL A 69 -16.69 34.26 3.36
N PRO A 70 -17.98 34.08 3.71
CA PRO A 70 -18.58 34.72 4.90
C PRO A 70 -18.01 34.22 6.24
N ASN A 71 -17.43 33.02 6.25
CA ASN A 71 -16.77 32.42 7.40
C ASN A 71 -15.47 31.73 6.97
N SER A 72 -14.35 32.13 7.58
CA SER A 72 -13.01 31.59 7.30
C SER A 72 -12.47 30.68 8.42
N GLN A 73 -13.29 30.30 9.41
CA GLN A 73 -12.93 29.28 10.41
C GLN A 73 -14.01 28.19 10.52
N ILE A 74 -13.61 26.94 10.33
CA ILE A 74 -14.46 25.75 10.49
C ILE A 74 -13.79 24.75 11.43
N THR A 75 -14.55 23.82 11.98
CA THR A 75 -14.04 22.80 12.92
C THR A 75 -14.23 21.42 12.32
N TYR A 76 -13.16 20.63 12.27
CA TYR A 76 -13.23 19.20 12.01
C TYR A 76 -13.16 18.45 13.33
N VAL A 77 -14.21 17.71 13.66
CA VAL A 77 -14.18 16.77 14.78
C VAL A 77 -13.63 15.45 14.27
N GLU A 78 -12.69 14.89 15.01
CA GLU A 78 -12.10 13.57 14.82
C GLU A 78 -13.15 12.48 14.53
N ASN A 79 -12.77 11.53 13.66
CA ASN A 79 -13.64 10.48 13.13
C ASN A 79 -14.96 10.99 12.48
N GLY A 80 -15.06 12.30 12.22
CA GLY A 80 -16.24 12.96 11.65
C GLY A 80 -16.35 12.89 10.12
N PRO A 81 -17.55 13.20 9.57
CA PRO A 81 -17.76 13.27 8.12
C PRO A 81 -17.09 14.49 7.50
N SER A 82 -16.77 14.41 6.20
CA SER A 82 -16.07 15.45 5.43
C SER A 82 -16.82 16.78 5.41
N ILE A 83 -16.15 17.88 5.78
CA ILE A 83 -16.74 19.22 5.95
C ILE A 83 -16.46 20.12 4.75
N VAL A 84 -17.46 20.85 4.24
CA VAL A 84 -17.30 21.78 3.11
C VAL A 84 -16.44 22.98 3.51
N ILE A 85 -15.40 23.27 2.72
CA ILE A 85 -14.39 24.30 3.04
C ILE A 85 -14.88 25.69 2.62
N PHE A 86 -15.16 25.85 1.32
CA PHE A 86 -15.50 27.14 0.72
C PHE A 86 -17.02 27.36 0.66
N ALA A 87 -17.70 27.15 1.78
CA ALA A 87 -19.15 27.26 1.86
C ALA A 87 -19.60 28.72 1.55
N SER A 88 -20.41 28.87 0.49
CA SER A 88 -20.83 30.17 -0.05
C SER A 88 -19.67 31.08 -0.49
N LEU A 89 -18.68 30.50 -1.18
CA LEU A 89 -17.61 31.23 -1.86
C LEU A 89 -18.15 32.32 -2.80
N ASN A 90 -17.73 33.56 -2.57
CA ASN A 90 -17.93 34.66 -3.50
C ASN A 90 -16.64 34.96 -4.26
N ILE A 91 -16.77 35.11 -5.57
CA ILE A 91 -15.72 35.45 -6.53
C ILE A 91 -16.29 36.56 -7.40
N THR A 92 -15.55 37.66 -7.50
CA THR A 92 -15.86 38.81 -8.34
C THR A 92 -14.57 39.35 -8.94
N ASP A 93 -14.54 39.40 -10.26
CA ASP A 93 -13.56 40.12 -11.06
C ASP A 93 -14.31 41.26 -11.76
N VAL A 94 -13.64 42.37 -12.09
CA VAL A 94 -14.33 43.62 -12.52
C VAL A 94 -14.12 43.94 -13.99
N ASP A 95 -13.06 43.42 -14.62
CA ASP A 95 -12.83 43.51 -16.06
C ASP A 95 -12.90 42.15 -16.78
N ASN A 96 -12.58 41.03 -16.11
CA ASN A 96 -12.62 39.69 -16.72
C ASN A 96 -13.74 38.80 -16.15
N ALA A 97 -14.81 38.59 -16.94
CA ALA A 97 -15.97 37.78 -16.55
C ALA A 97 -15.71 36.26 -16.44
N ASN A 98 -14.54 35.80 -16.87
CA ASN A 98 -14.13 34.40 -16.91
C ASN A 98 -12.78 34.22 -16.20
N LEU A 99 -12.53 33.02 -15.68
CA LEU A 99 -11.29 32.61 -15.05
C LEU A 99 -10.63 31.46 -15.83
N THR A 100 -9.33 31.28 -15.65
CA THR A 100 -8.49 30.33 -16.39
C THR A 100 -7.87 29.26 -15.47
N SER A 101 -7.72 29.57 -14.18
CA SER A 101 -7.25 28.59 -13.20
C SER A 101 -7.72 28.91 -11.78
N GLY A 102 -7.82 27.87 -10.96
CA GLY A 102 -7.96 27.95 -9.50
C GLY A 102 -6.92 27.06 -8.83
N VAL A 103 -6.31 27.52 -7.75
CA VAL A 103 -5.30 26.77 -7.00
C VAL A 103 -5.70 26.73 -5.53
N ILE A 104 -6.07 25.54 -5.06
CA ILE A 104 -6.32 25.23 -3.65
C ILE A 104 -5.04 24.64 -3.05
N THR A 105 -4.65 25.07 -1.86
CA THR A 105 -3.41 24.69 -1.19
C THR A 105 -3.70 24.41 0.28
N LEU A 106 -3.75 23.13 0.67
CA LEU A 106 -3.87 22.68 2.06
C LEU A 106 -2.48 22.55 2.68
N SER A 107 -2.31 23.14 3.87
CA SER A 107 -1.07 23.16 4.65
C SER A 107 -1.33 23.02 6.15
N CYS A 108 -0.33 22.56 6.89
CA CYS A 108 -0.32 22.60 8.36
C CYS A 108 0.99 23.27 8.82
N PRO A 109 0.99 24.56 9.19
CA PRO A 109 2.22 25.29 9.53
C PRO A 109 3.00 24.69 10.71
N ASP A 110 2.29 24.20 11.72
CA ASP A 110 2.87 23.70 12.97
C ASP A 110 3.04 22.17 13.01
N CYS A 111 2.63 21.43 11.97
CA CYS A 111 2.83 19.99 11.87
C CYS A 111 4.30 19.65 11.52
N LEU A 112 5.13 19.46 12.56
CA LEU A 112 6.61 19.34 12.48
C LEU A 112 7.21 18.35 11.47
N HIS A 113 6.45 17.37 10.97
CA HIS A 113 6.94 16.35 10.02
C HIS A 113 6.14 16.27 8.71
N GLY A 114 5.12 17.12 8.53
CA GLY A 114 4.27 17.10 7.33
C GLY A 114 3.34 15.87 7.22
N PHE A 115 2.73 15.70 6.05
CA PHE A 115 1.64 14.77 5.75
C PHE A 115 2.05 13.29 5.57
N TYR A 116 3.24 12.85 6.00
CA TYR A 116 3.68 11.45 5.82
C TYR A 116 4.36 10.81 7.03
N ARG A 117 3.96 9.57 7.35
CA ARG A 117 4.60 8.71 8.37
C ARG A 117 5.72 7.85 7.77
N PRO A 118 6.88 7.73 8.43
CA PRO A 118 7.98 6.89 7.97
C PRO A 118 8.04 5.49 8.64
N SER A 119 7.09 4.58 8.34
CA SER A 119 7.28 3.13 8.65
C SER A 119 6.30 2.15 7.97
N LEU A 120 6.85 1.19 7.23
CA LEU A 120 6.44 -0.22 7.11
C LEU A 120 5.03 -0.62 6.60
N PHE A 121 4.22 0.26 6.01
CA PHE A 121 3.07 -0.15 5.16
C PHE A 121 3.12 0.53 3.79
N LEU A 122 2.76 -0.24 2.74
CA LEU A 122 2.90 0.15 1.34
C LEU A 122 1.65 0.87 0.80
N GLN A 123 1.44 2.13 1.18
CA GLN A 123 0.60 3.06 0.39
C GLN A 123 0.93 4.53 0.71
N PRO A 124 1.25 5.37 -0.30
CA PRO A 124 1.48 6.79 -0.10
C PRO A 124 0.19 7.61 -0.31
N THR A 125 -0.51 7.93 0.78
CA THR A 125 -1.57 8.95 0.81
C THR A 125 -1.49 9.76 2.11
N SER A 126 -1.61 11.09 2.03
CA SER A 126 -1.73 11.97 3.19
C SER A 126 -2.88 11.59 4.14
N PRO A 127 -2.72 11.81 5.47
CA PRO A 127 -3.80 11.69 6.45
C PRO A 127 -4.86 12.80 6.33
N ASP A 128 -4.50 13.97 5.80
CA ASP A 128 -5.42 15.07 5.51
C ASP A 128 -5.80 15.02 4.02
N VAL A 129 -7.09 14.95 3.71
CA VAL A 129 -7.62 14.67 2.36
C VAL A 129 -8.62 15.74 1.94
N LEU A 130 -8.51 16.22 0.69
CA LEU A 130 -9.55 17.06 0.08
C LEU A 130 -10.41 16.26 -0.90
N GLU A 131 -11.66 16.01 -0.52
CA GLU A 131 -12.67 15.39 -1.36
C GLU A 131 -13.42 16.48 -2.17
N TYR A 132 -13.61 16.30 -3.48
CA TYR A 132 -14.34 17.23 -4.34
C TYR A 132 -15.26 16.49 -5.33
N VAL A 133 -16.20 17.19 -5.95
CA VAL A 133 -17.09 16.61 -6.96
C VAL A 133 -16.46 16.82 -8.34
N THR A 134 -16.16 15.73 -9.06
CA THR A 134 -15.69 15.80 -10.45
C THR A 134 -16.79 16.36 -11.35
N ASN A 135 -16.48 17.38 -12.14
CA ASN A 135 -17.33 17.89 -13.22
C ASN A 135 -16.62 17.73 -14.57
N ASN A 136 -17.37 17.43 -15.63
CA ASN A 136 -16.81 17.14 -16.96
C ASN A 136 -16.22 18.38 -17.66
N ASP A 137 -16.45 19.58 -17.13
CA ASP A 137 -15.95 20.84 -17.70
C ASP A 137 -14.58 21.27 -17.13
N PHE A 138 -14.08 20.61 -16.07
CA PHE A 138 -12.84 20.95 -15.38
C PHE A 138 -11.93 19.75 -15.12
N ASN A 139 -10.65 19.92 -15.38
CA ASN A 139 -9.60 19.03 -14.91
C ASN A 139 -9.08 19.51 -13.55
N VAL A 140 -8.94 18.60 -12.59
CA VAL A 140 -8.39 18.90 -11.26
C VAL A 140 -7.17 18.01 -11.04
N THR A 141 -6.00 18.62 -10.97
CA THR A 141 -4.72 17.92 -10.81
C THR A 141 -4.16 18.14 -9.41
N GLN A 142 -3.89 17.05 -8.69
CA GLN A 142 -3.26 17.06 -7.36
C GLN A 142 -1.73 16.98 -7.51
N VAL A 143 -1.02 17.86 -6.82
CA VAL A 143 0.44 17.80 -6.62
C VAL A 143 0.69 17.84 -5.12
N GLU A 144 1.37 16.82 -4.61
CA GLU A 144 1.62 16.63 -3.18
C GLU A 144 3.12 16.71 -2.89
N ASN A 145 3.47 17.44 -1.84
CA ASN A 145 4.78 17.37 -1.21
C ASN A 145 4.61 17.28 0.31
N ASN A 146 5.68 16.91 1.02
CA ASN A 146 5.61 16.57 2.44
C ASN A 146 4.84 17.59 3.30
N THR A 147 4.87 18.89 3.01
CA THR A 147 4.22 19.92 3.84
C THR A 147 2.99 20.58 3.20
N ILE A 148 2.70 20.32 1.92
CA ILE A 148 1.66 21.01 1.15
C ILE A 148 0.96 20.04 0.17
N LEU A 149 -0.37 20.05 0.22
CA LEU A 149 -1.27 19.44 -0.75
C LEU A 149 -1.86 20.52 -1.66
N GLN A 150 -1.47 20.54 -2.93
CA GLN A 150 -1.91 21.55 -3.90
C GLN A 150 -2.81 20.92 -4.98
N TYR A 151 -3.98 21.50 -5.21
CA TYR A 151 -4.92 21.11 -6.25
C TYR A 151 -5.05 22.25 -7.26
N SER A 152 -4.72 21.99 -8.52
CA SER A 152 -4.85 22.95 -9.62
C SER A 152 -6.06 22.58 -10.47
N VAL A 153 -7.07 23.45 -10.43
CA VAL A 153 -8.35 23.37 -11.12
C VAL A 153 -8.25 24.18 -12.41
N LEU A 154 -8.40 23.53 -13.56
CA LEU A 154 -8.27 24.12 -14.90
C LEU A 154 -9.52 23.77 -15.74
N PRO A 155 -10.06 24.71 -16.54
CA PRO A 155 -11.08 24.38 -17.54
C PRO A 155 -10.57 23.35 -18.55
N LEU A 156 -11.47 22.51 -19.07
CA LEU A 156 -11.19 21.63 -20.21
C LEU A 156 -11.42 22.33 -21.56
N ALA A 157 -12.19 23.41 -21.60
CA ALA A 157 -12.27 24.32 -22.75
C ALA A 157 -11.02 25.22 -22.82
N SER A 158 -10.50 25.45 -24.03
CA SER A 158 -9.07 25.68 -24.26
C SER A 158 -8.39 26.83 -23.51
N TYR A 159 -9.12 27.87 -23.08
CA TYR A 159 -8.50 29.03 -22.42
C TYR A 159 -9.25 29.67 -21.24
N ALA A 160 -10.55 29.50 -21.04
CA ALA A 160 -11.28 30.06 -19.87
C ALA A 160 -12.65 29.41 -19.60
N ALA A 161 -13.19 29.56 -18.38
CA ALA A 161 -14.56 29.21 -17.97
C ALA A 161 -15.18 30.31 -17.08
N SER A 162 -16.51 30.32 -16.89
CA SER A 162 -17.16 31.43 -16.19
C SER A 162 -16.87 31.44 -14.68
N ILE A 163 -16.98 32.62 -14.07
CA ILE A 163 -16.84 32.82 -12.63
C ILE A 163 -17.83 31.94 -11.82
N ASP A 164 -19.05 31.71 -12.31
CA ASP A 164 -20.05 30.92 -11.59
C ASP A 164 -19.82 29.41 -11.72
N ASP A 165 -19.24 28.95 -12.83
CA ASP A 165 -18.77 27.56 -12.99
C ASP A 165 -17.60 27.28 -12.04
N PHE A 166 -16.65 28.22 -11.93
CA PHE A 166 -15.56 28.16 -10.96
C PHE A 166 -16.07 28.17 -9.51
N LYS A 167 -17.07 29.00 -9.16
CA LYS A 167 -17.72 28.92 -7.84
C LYS A 167 -18.32 27.55 -7.59
N SER A 168 -18.93 26.92 -8.58
CA SER A 168 -19.56 25.59 -8.45
C SER A 168 -18.54 24.51 -8.10
N ILE A 169 -17.45 24.37 -8.87
CA ILE A 169 -16.41 23.37 -8.62
C ILE A 169 -15.62 23.66 -7.33
N LEU A 170 -15.22 24.91 -7.08
CA LEU A 170 -14.44 25.27 -5.89
C LEU A 170 -15.26 25.15 -4.58
N SER A 171 -16.56 25.45 -4.61
CA SER A 171 -17.45 25.24 -3.44
C SER A 171 -17.73 23.75 -3.16
N SER A 172 -17.37 22.84 -4.06
CA SER A 172 -17.56 21.39 -3.86
C SER A 172 -16.51 20.76 -2.93
N PHE A 173 -15.37 21.43 -2.72
CA PHE A 173 -14.25 20.91 -1.94
C PHE A 173 -14.59 20.78 -0.45
N LYS A 174 -14.30 19.60 0.09
CA LYS A 174 -14.47 19.20 1.48
C LYS A 174 -13.16 18.72 2.05
N PHE A 175 -12.92 19.03 3.32
CA PHE A 175 -11.81 18.49 4.10
C PHE A 175 -12.26 17.28 4.91
N LYS A 176 -11.38 16.29 5.01
CA LYS A 176 -11.51 15.14 5.90
C LYS A 176 -10.11 14.75 6.40
N ASN A 177 -10.00 14.27 7.64
CA ASN A 177 -8.81 13.55 8.09
C ASN A 177 -9.13 12.05 8.21
N ILE A 178 -8.18 11.19 7.84
CA ILE A 178 -8.32 9.73 7.84
C ILE A 178 -7.48 9.01 8.90
N MET A 179 -6.79 9.75 9.78
CA MET A 179 -6.24 9.20 11.02
C MET A 179 -7.35 8.96 12.03
N GLU A 180 -7.18 7.88 12.79
CA GLU A 180 -7.92 7.61 14.02
C GLU A 180 -7.70 8.72 15.05
N GLU A 181 -6.45 9.22 15.15
CA GLU A 181 -5.99 10.35 15.98
C GLU A 181 -5.31 11.44 15.11
N PRO A 182 -5.96 12.59 14.82
CA PRO A 182 -5.43 13.67 14.03
C PRO A 182 -4.82 14.78 14.90
N SER A 183 -3.58 15.17 14.58
CA SER A 183 -2.88 16.30 15.23
C SER A 183 -3.76 17.55 15.35
N ILE A 184 -3.88 18.08 16.57
CA ILE A 184 -4.74 19.22 16.96
C ILE A 184 -4.43 20.56 16.27
N PHE A 185 -3.29 20.69 15.59
CA PHE A 185 -2.90 21.96 14.96
C PHE A 185 -3.84 22.36 13.81
N ASP A 186 -4.19 23.65 13.77
CA ASP A 186 -5.02 24.25 12.71
C ASP A 186 -4.47 23.93 11.32
N ARG A 187 -5.32 23.39 10.43
CA ARG A 187 -5.01 23.26 9.00
C ARG A 187 -5.42 24.54 8.28
N ILE A 188 -4.56 25.06 7.40
CA ILE A 188 -4.86 26.25 6.59
C ILE A 188 -5.01 25.83 5.14
N VAL A 189 -6.21 26.05 4.59
CA VAL A 189 -6.53 25.85 3.19
C VAL A 189 -6.59 27.22 2.50
N SER A 190 -5.56 27.53 1.72
CA SER A 190 -5.49 28.71 0.87
C SER A 190 -6.15 28.44 -0.48
N LEU A 191 -6.93 29.38 -0.99
CA LEU A 191 -7.39 29.43 -2.38
C LEU A 191 -6.82 30.68 -3.06
N HIS A 192 -6.48 30.52 -4.34
CA HIS A 192 -6.31 31.60 -5.31
C HIS A 192 -7.04 31.24 -6.60
N VAL A 193 -7.43 32.23 -7.40
CA VAL A 193 -7.86 32.05 -8.80
C VAL A 193 -7.12 33.02 -9.71
N SER A 194 -7.03 32.73 -11.00
CA SER A 194 -6.49 33.62 -12.02
C SER A 194 -7.39 33.66 -13.24
N ASP A 195 -7.40 34.82 -13.87
CA ASP A 195 -8.03 35.18 -15.14
C ASP A 195 -7.09 35.02 -16.35
N GLY A 196 -5.87 34.51 -16.15
CA GLY A 196 -4.85 34.33 -17.19
C GLY A 196 -3.74 35.38 -17.20
N HIS A 197 -3.91 36.50 -16.49
CA HIS A 197 -2.92 37.58 -16.42
C HIS A 197 -2.52 37.92 -14.96
N SER A 198 -3.50 37.95 -14.06
CA SER A 198 -3.37 38.33 -12.65
C SER A 198 -3.85 37.20 -11.72
N LEU A 199 -3.32 37.18 -10.49
CA LEU A 199 -3.68 36.21 -9.46
C LEU A 199 -4.44 36.90 -8.33
N SER A 200 -5.53 36.26 -7.89
CA SER A 200 -6.43 36.83 -6.88
C SER A 200 -5.74 37.10 -5.53
N ASN A 201 -6.43 37.85 -4.67
CA ASN A 201 -6.08 37.80 -3.24
C ASN A 201 -6.11 36.35 -2.74
N THR A 202 -5.21 36.02 -1.81
CA THR A 202 -5.25 34.75 -1.09
C THR A 202 -6.51 34.69 -0.21
N LEU A 203 -7.24 33.58 -0.26
CA LEU A 203 -8.33 33.29 0.67
C LEU A 203 -7.97 32.09 1.56
N ASN A 204 -7.67 32.35 2.82
CA ASN A 204 -7.37 31.30 3.80
C ASN A 204 -8.64 30.91 4.57
N VAL A 205 -9.00 29.63 4.54
CA VAL A 205 -9.92 29.00 5.49
C VAL A 205 -9.10 28.19 6.48
N THR A 206 -9.32 28.42 7.78
CA THR A 206 -8.68 27.69 8.87
C THR A 206 -9.60 26.58 9.33
N ILE A 207 -9.07 25.38 9.50
CA ILE A 207 -9.77 24.19 9.97
C ILE A 207 -9.16 23.80 11.32
N THR A 208 -9.87 24.11 12.39
CA THR A 208 -9.46 23.71 13.74
C THR A 208 -9.83 22.26 13.97
N MET A 209 -8.84 21.48 14.40
CA MET A 209 -8.99 20.05 14.65
C MET A 209 -9.43 19.85 16.11
N GLN A 210 -10.44 19.00 16.33
CA GLN A 210 -10.94 18.66 17.65
C GLN A 210 -10.95 17.14 17.86
N GLN A 211 -10.04 16.64 18.70
CA GLN A 211 -10.06 15.27 19.21
C GLN A 211 -11.29 15.01 20.12
N ILE A 212 -11.64 13.75 20.27
CA ILE A 212 -12.64 13.21 21.19
C ILE A 212 -11.98 12.13 22.05
N ASN A 213 -11.99 12.30 23.38
CA ASN A 213 -11.41 11.28 24.25
C ASN A 213 -12.07 9.91 23.99
N ASN A 214 -11.25 8.98 23.49
CA ASN A 214 -11.68 7.68 22.98
C ASN A 214 -10.65 6.56 23.26
N ASN A 215 -9.40 6.93 23.58
CA ASN A 215 -8.34 6.02 23.99
C ASN A 215 -8.17 6.06 25.54
N PRO A 216 -7.73 4.96 26.18
CA PRO A 216 -7.46 4.94 27.62
C PRO A 216 -5.99 5.26 27.95
N PRO A 217 -5.70 5.93 29.08
CA PRO A 217 -4.33 6.15 29.52
C PRO A 217 -3.59 4.87 29.91
N SER A 218 -2.26 4.93 29.86
CA SER A 218 -1.32 3.90 30.30
C SER A 218 -0.41 4.42 31.40
N ILE A 219 0.11 3.51 32.24
CA ILE A 219 1.16 3.79 33.22
C ILE A 219 2.25 2.73 33.10
N GLU A 220 3.50 3.15 32.91
CA GLU A 220 4.66 2.26 32.86
C GLU A 220 5.74 2.75 33.85
N LEU A 221 6.00 1.94 34.88
CA LEU A 221 7.00 2.26 35.91
C LEU A 221 8.39 1.78 35.45
N PRO A 222 9.46 2.60 35.57
CA PRO A 222 10.79 2.24 35.05
C PRO A 222 11.48 1.11 35.85
N PHE A 223 10.94 0.72 37.00
CA PHE A 223 11.31 -0.48 37.74
C PHE A 223 10.12 -1.03 38.53
N THR A 224 10.08 -2.36 38.67
CA THR A 224 8.98 -3.09 39.32
C THR A 224 9.32 -3.62 40.72
N SER A 225 10.55 -3.41 41.22
CA SER A 225 10.89 -3.71 42.62
C SER A 225 11.99 -2.81 43.21
N ILE A 226 11.98 -2.67 44.54
CA ILE A 226 12.94 -1.94 45.39
C ILE A 226 13.06 -2.65 46.76
N ASN A 227 14.06 -2.30 47.58
CA ASN A 227 14.35 -2.97 48.85
C ASN A 227 14.23 -2.04 50.07
N TYR A 228 13.77 -2.60 51.19
CA TYR A 228 13.74 -2.05 52.54
C TYR A 228 14.59 -2.94 53.46
N ILE A 229 15.20 -2.35 54.49
CA ILE A 229 15.98 -3.07 55.52
C ILE A 229 15.38 -2.74 56.88
N GLU A 230 15.31 -3.73 57.77
CA GLU A 230 14.94 -3.55 59.17
C GLU A 230 15.61 -2.33 59.82
N GLY A 231 14.83 -1.56 60.58
CA GLY A 231 15.31 -0.35 61.27
C GLY A 231 15.83 0.79 60.40
N SER A 232 15.72 0.74 59.06
CA SER A 232 16.36 1.71 58.18
C SER A 232 15.61 3.03 57.94
N GLY A 233 14.28 3.06 58.07
CA GLY A 233 13.44 4.27 57.96
C GLY A 233 12.96 4.61 56.54
N GLU A 234 12.27 5.75 56.38
CA GLU A 234 11.47 6.11 55.18
C GLU A 234 12.20 5.91 53.84
N LEU A 235 11.58 5.11 52.96
CA LEU A 235 12.03 4.77 51.62
C LEU A 235 11.27 5.59 50.57
N LYS A 236 11.98 6.36 49.74
CA LYS A 236 11.37 7.15 48.66
C LYS A 236 11.12 6.34 47.40
N LEU A 237 9.96 6.54 46.78
CA LEU A 237 9.52 5.87 45.55
C LEU A 237 9.59 6.85 44.36
N ASP A 238 10.69 7.60 44.27
CA ASP A 238 10.94 8.59 43.22
C ASP A 238 11.57 7.93 41.98
N PHE A 239 10.83 7.91 40.87
CA PHE A 239 11.21 7.23 39.63
C PHE A 239 12.10 8.09 38.71
N ASN A 240 12.26 9.39 38.98
CA ASN A 240 13.05 10.34 38.18
C ASN A 240 12.74 10.35 36.66
N SER A 241 11.48 10.09 36.27
CA SER A 241 11.02 10.07 34.87
C SER A 241 9.84 11.01 34.64
N SER A 242 9.81 11.69 33.48
CA SER A 242 8.74 12.59 33.05
C SER A 242 7.59 11.91 32.31
N ASP A 243 7.78 10.64 31.91
CA ASP A 243 6.96 9.96 30.88
C ASP A 243 6.31 8.68 31.44
N ILE A 244 6.06 8.65 32.77
CA ILE A 244 5.56 7.48 33.51
C ILE A 244 4.11 7.14 33.14
N ILE A 245 3.30 8.18 32.93
CA ILE A 245 1.95 8.11 32.36
C ILE A 245 2.05 8.58 30.91
N THR A 246 1.34 7.90 30.01
CA THR A 246 1.16 8.26 28.59
C THR A 246 -0.28 7.97 28.17
N ASP A 247 -0.79 8.67 27.15
CA ASP A 247 -2.17 8.53 26.67
C ASP A 247 -2.23 9.02 25.22
N PRO A 248 -2.81 8.29 24.24
CA PRO A 248 -2.99 8.83 22.88
C PRO A 248 -3.76 10.15 22.83
N ASP A 249 -4.67 10.39 23.77
CA ASP A 249 -5.47 11.61 23.92
C ASP A 249 -4.70 12.78 24.60
N GLU A 250 -3.37 12.90 24.42
CA GLU A 250 -2.45 13.81 25.16
C GLU A 250 -2.89 15.29 25.28
N SER A 251 -3.76 15.78 24.38
CA SER A 251 -4.26 17.15 24.39
C SER A 251 -5.33 17.41 25.46
N LEU A 252 -5.88 16.36 26.07
CA LEU A 252 -7.00 16.41 27.02
C LEU A 252 -6.52 16.24 28.48
N PRO A 253 -7.22 16.81 29.48
CA PRO A 253 -6.73 16.87 30.86
C PRO A 253 -7.09 15.63 31.69
N PHE A 254 -6.15 15.15 32.50
CA PHE A 254 -6.37 14.09 33.48
C PHE A 254 -7.06 14.61 34.74
N TYR A 255 -7.89 13.78 35.37
CA TYR A 255 -8.75 14.18 36.49
C TYR A 255 -8.41 13.53 37.82
N THR A 256 -7.96 12.27 37.85
CA THR A 256 -7.52 11.63 39.10
C THR A 256 -6.33 10.69 38.91
N LEU A 257 -5.52 10.55 39.97
CA LEU A 257 -4.53 9.48 40.12
C LEU A 257 -4.75 8.86 41.50
N GLN A 258 -4.84 7.54 41.55
CA GLN A 258 -4.88 6.78 42.79
C GLN A 258 -3.56 6.03 42.95
N VAL A 259 -2.97 6.13 44.14
CA VAL A 259 -1.84 5.32 44.60
C VAL A 259 -2.30 4.51 45.81
N THR A 260 -1.91 3.23 45.90
CA THR A 260 -2.45 2.31 46.90
C THR A 260 -1.42 1.24 47.27
N LEU A 261 -1.11 1.13 48.56
CA LEU A 261 -0.35 0.05 49.15
C LEU A 261 -1.24 -1.20 49.21
N LEU A 262 -1.14 -2.05 48.17
CA LEU A 262 -1.74 -3.37 48.13
C LEU A 262 -1.04 -4.26 49.16
N SER A 263 -1.77 -4.58 50.22
CA SER A 263 -1.37 -5.46 51.31
C SER A 263 -0.01 -5.10 51.95
N ALA A 264 -0.02 -4.05 52.77
CA ALA A 264 0.46 -4.25 54.14
C ALA A 264 -0.50 -5.23 54.86
N SER A 265 -0.03 -5.99 55.84
CA SER A 265 -0.95 -6.79 56.68
C SER A 265 -1.73 -5.87 57.63
N ASP A 266 -2.99 -6.20 57.95
CA ASP A 266 -3.95 -5.33 58.66
C ASP A 266 -3.58 -4.92 60.11
N GLU A 267 -2.38 -5.27 60.61
CA GLU A 267 -1.88 -4.88 61.94
C GLU A 267 -0.42 -4.31 61.95
N VAL A 268 0.22 -4.06 60.80
CA VAL A 268 1.63 -3.61 60.73
C VAL A 268 1.75 -2.08 60.70
N ASP A 269 2.81 -1.54 61.29
CA ASP A 269 3.14 -0.10 61.33
C ASP A 269 3.69 0.43 59.97
N GLU A 270 2.97 0.14 58.88
CA GLU A 270 3.31 0.46 57.48
C GLU A 270 2.48 1.59 56.87
N SER A 271 3.10 2.42 56.03
CA SER A 271 2.37 3.51 55.35
C SER A 271 2.95 3.88 53.98
N ILE A 272 2.14 4.56 53.15
CA ILE A 272 2.59 5.37 52.02
C ILE A 272 2.24 6.85 52.20
N SER A 273 3.19 7.72 51.89
CA SER A 273 3.09 9.18 52.01
C SER A 273 3.31 9.88 50.65
N SER A 274 2.96 11.16 50.53
CA SER A 274 3.30 12.01 49.38
C SER A 274 3.76 13.38 49.83
N SER A 275 4.73 13.93 49.11
CA SER A 275 5.27 15.28 49.32
C SER A 275 4.69 16.35 48.37
N TYR A 276 3.78 15.98 47.46
CA TYR A 276 3.21 16.90 46.47
C TYR A 276 2.18 17.87 47.09
N ASN A 277 2.18 19.14 46.65
CA ASN A 277 1.43 20.21 47.32
C ASN A 277 0.89 21.35 46.43
N ALA A 278 0.78 21.17 45.11
CA ALA A 278 0.30 22.22 44.21
C ALA A 278 -1.23 22.44 44.33
N LEU A 279 -1.65 23.71 44.36
CA LEU A 279 -3.04 24.14 44.59
C LEU A 279 -4.07 23.73 43.51
N SER A 280 -3.64 23.16 42.38
CA SER A 280 -4.53 22.68 41.31
C SER A 280 -5.09 21.27 41.56
N ILE A 281 -4.47 20.50 42.45
CA ILE A 281 -4.84 19.10 42.73
C ILE A 281 -5.12 18.95 44.23
N ASN A 282 -6.30 18.42 44.57
CA ASN A 282 -6.62 18.04 45.94
C ASN A 282 -6.10 16.62 46.21
N VAL A 283 -5.31 16.47 47.27
CA VAL A 283 -4.82 15.18 47.77
C VAL A 283 -5.66 14.75 48.97
N THR A 284 -6.17 13.52 48.96
CA THR A 284 -6.78 12.88 50.13
C THR A 284 -6.09 11.55 50.44
N SER A 285 -5.64 11.38 51.68
CA SER A 285 -5.16 10.09 52.19
C SER A 285 -6.28 9.35 52.94
N TYR A 286 -6.25 8.03 52.90
CA TYR A 286 -7.14 7.15 53.66
C TYR A 286 -6.34 6.00 54.29
N ASN A 287 -6.46 5.85 55.61
CA ASN A 287 -5.86 4.79 56.42
C ASN A 287 -4.36 4.57 56.16
N ASP A 288 -3.64 5.64 55.81
CA ASP A 288 -2.20 5.70 55.53
C ASP A 288 -1.65 4.71 54.47
N SER A 289 -2.53 3.96 53.80
CA SER A 289 -2.26 2.98 52.74
C SER A 289 -2.85 3.37 51.38
N HIS A 290 -3.70 4.40 51.31
CA HIS A 290 -4.25 4.92 50.05
C HIS A 290 -4.05 6.44 49.92
N LEU A 291 -3.66 6.89 48.73
CA LEU A 291 -3.54 8.29 48.35
C LEU A 291 -4.34 8.54 47.06
N LEU A 292 -5.25 9.52 47.07
CA LEU A 292 -6.06 9.89 45.92
C LEU A 292 -5.83 11.37 45.58
N PHE A 293 -5.40 11.62 44.35
CA PHE A 293 -5.13 12.95 43.79
C PHE A 293 -6.27 13.29 42.83
N THR A 294 -6.88 14.47 42.96
CA THR A 294 -8.09 14.85 42.20
C THR A 294 -8.06 16.31 41.72
N GLY A 295 -8.38 16.52 40.44
CA GLY A 295 -8.49 17.82 39.78
C GLY A 295 -8.00 17.77 38.32
N PRO A 296 -8.58 18.55 37.39
CA PRO A 296 -8.17 18.56 35.99
C PRO A 296 -6.78 19.19 35.82
N ALA A 297 -5.81 18.44 35.29
CA ALA A 297 -4.46 18.92 34.96
C ALA A 297 -3.83 18.16 33.78
N SER A 298 -2.71 18.65 33.26
CA SER A 298 -1.98 18.01 32.14
C SER A 298 -1.12 16.83 32.59
N LEU A 299 -0.73 15.98 31.63
CA LEU A 299 0.08 14.77 31.83
C LEU A 299 1.30 14.97 32.76
N ALA A 300 2.09 16.01 32.48
CA ALA A 300 3.28 16.36 33.25
C ALA A 300 3.00 16.61 34.74
N VAL A 301 1.82 17.15 35.10
CA VAL A 301 1.44 17.39 36.50
C VAL A 301 1.19 16.07 37.23
N PHE A 302 0.65 15.05 36.56
CA PHE A 302 0.45 13.74 37.17
C PHE A 302 1.75 12.91 37.20
N ASN A 303 2.68 13.13 36.27
CA ASN A 303 4.04 12.57 36.34
C ASN A 303 4.89 13.24 37.44
N ASP A 304 4.72 14.53 37.74
CA ASP A 304 5.30 15.15 38.95
C ASP A 304 4.72 14.54 40.25
N ILE A 305 3.47 14.07 40.23
CA ILE A 305 2.82 13.43 41.39
C ILE A 305 3.32 12.00 41.61
N THR A 306 3.46 11.17 40.57
CA THR A 306 3.91 9.76 40.73
C THR A 306 5.31 9.67 41.35
N ASN A 307 6.20 10.61 41.01
CA ASN A 307 7.54 10.72 41.61
C ASN A 307 7.55 11.23 43.08
N SER A 308 6.41 11.65 43.65
CA SER A 308 6.35 12.31 44.96
C SER A 308 6.15 11.38 46.18
N ILE A 309 6.00 10.07 45.95
CA ILE A 309 5.51 9.07 46.91
C ILE A 309 6.66 8.48 47.76
N SER A 310 6.38 8.01 48.98
CA SER A 310 7.34 7.35 49.89
C SER A 310 6.65 6.29 50.76
N TYR A 311 7.42 5.39 51.41
CA TYR A 311 6.96 4.22 52.18
C TYR A 311 7.72 4.04 53.51
N THR A 312 7.09 3.45 54.53
CA THR A 312 7.68 3.17 55.87
C THR A 312 7.25 1.81 56.44
N ASN A 313 8.06 1.23 57.34
CA ASN A 313 7.70 0.11 58.25
C ASN A 313 8.47 0.26 59.58
N ASN A 314 7.81 0.15 60.75
CA ASN A 314 8.45 0.37 62.07
C ASN A 314 8.48 -0.85 63.03
N GLU A 315 8.29 -2.08 62.54
CA GLU A 315 8.34 -3.27 63.41
C GLU A 315 9.76 -3.55 63.98
N ASP A 316 9.81 -4.22 65.15
CA ASP A 316 11.03 -4.59 65.89
C ASP A 316 11.64 -5.93 65.41
N GLU A 317 10.91 -6.68 64.56
CA GLU A 317 11.32 -7.88 63.80
C GLU A 317 10.40 -7.98 62.54
N PRO A 318 10.67 -7.19 61.46
CA PRO A 318 9.75 -7.03 60.34
C PRO A 318 9.77 -8.27 59.41
N GLY A 319 8.58 -8.85 59.19
CA GLY A 319 8.44 -10.07 58.40
C GLY A 319 8.93 -9.95 56.96
N MET A 320 9.59 -11.00 56.45
CA MET A 320 10.21 -11.08 55.12
C MET A 320 9.22 -11.10 53.91
N VAL A 321 8.01 -10.56 54.06
CA VAL A 321 7.01 -10.51 52.98
C VAL A 321 7.15 -9.19 52.22
N SER A 322 7.31 -9.28 50.90
CA SER A 322 7.35 -8.10 50.04
C SER A 322 5.96 -7.49 49.82
N VAL A 323 5.80 -6.19 50.05
CA VAL A 323 4.53 -5.46 49.87
C VAL A 323 4.47 -4.77 48.50
N GLN A 324 3.29 -4.32 48.05
CA GLN A 324 3.12 -3.78 46.69
C GLN A 324 2.42 -2.42 46.66
N VAL A 325 2.89 -1.49 45.83
CA VAL A 325 2.29 -0.17 45.61
C VAL A 325 1.75 -0.09 44.18
N GLN A 326 0.44 0.09 44.05
CA GLN A 326 -0.30 0.20 42.81
C GLN A 326 -0.59 1.66 42.44
N TYR A 327 -0.53 1.97 41.15
CA TYR A 327 -0.80 3.29 40.56
C TYR A 327 -1.84 3.16 39.43
N SER A 328 -2.87 4.02 39.42
CA SER A 328 -3.91 4.07 38.37
C SER A 328 -4.35 5.51 38.11
N VAL A 329 -4.47 5.94 36.85
CA VAL A 329 -4.87 7.31 36.45
C VAL A 329 -6.22 7.31 35.70
N TYR A 330 -6.92 8.44 35.73
CA TYR A 330 -8.21 8.67 35.07
C TYR A 330 -8.18 9.96 34.25
N ASP A 331 -8.51 9.87 32.97
CA ASP A 331 -8.53 10.97 31.97
C ASP A 331 -9.85 11.77 31.94
N GLY A 332 -10.88 11.33 32.68
CA GLY A 332 -12.23 11.89 32.64
C GLY A 332 -13.29 11.01 31.96
N VAL A 333 -12.90 9.92 31.30
CA VAL A 333 -13.75 8.91 30.67
C VAL A 333 -13.26 7.49 31.00
N TYR A 334 -11.98 7.19 30.77
CA TYR A 334 -11.29 5.91 30.96
C TYR A 334 -10.31 5.92 32.13
N THR A 335 -10.17 4.78 32.81
CA THR A 335 -9.12 4.55 33.82
C THR A 335 -8.03 3.68 33.21
N SER A 336 -6.77 3.99 33.50
CA SER A 336 -5.64 3.17 33.05
C SER A 336 -5.70 1.75 33.60
N THR A 337 -4.99 0.83 32.95
CA THR A 337 -4.58 -0.39 33.64
C THR A 337 -3.67 -0.02 34.83
N PRO A 338 -3.77 -0.71 35.99
CA PRO A 338 -2.94 -0.36 37.13
C PRO A 338 -1.50 -0.89 37.01
N ALA A 339 -0.51 -0.02 37.22
CA ALA A 339 0.90 -0.41 37.33
C ALA A 339 1.27 -0.73 38.79
N ILE A 340 2.24 -1.63 39.03
CA ILE A 340 2.59 -2.12 40.38
C ILE A 340 4.12 -2.13 40.60
N LEU A 341 4.55 -1.58 41.74
CA LEU A 341 5.90 -1.64 42.30
C LEU A 341 5.94 -2.56 43.53
N THR A 342 6.96 -3.39 43.70
CA THR A 342 7.13 -4.28 44.87
C THR A 342 8.25 -3.80 45.80
N ILE A 343 8.09 -3.90 47.12
CA ILE A 343 9.08 -3.49 48.14
C ILE A 343 9.47 -4.72 48.97
N ASN A 344 10.74 -5.12 48.96
CA ASN A 344 11.24 -6.34 49.63
C ASN A 344 11.85 -6.04 51.02
N ILE A 345 11.49 -6.78 52.07
CA ILE A 345 11.92 -6.58 53.48
C ILE A 345 13.07 -7.52 53.89
N MET A 346 13.95 -7.13 54.84
CA MET A 346 15.14 -7.91 55.29
C MET A 346 15.50 -7.74 56.80
N PRO A 347 15.50 -8.82 57.65
CA PRO A 347 15.76 -8.79 59.11
C PRO A 347 17.09 -9.44 59.63
N ILE A 348 17.33 -9.51 60.97
CA ILE A 348 18.57 -10.02 61.66
C ILE A 348 18.36 -11.09 62.81
N ASN A 349 19.32 -11.34 63.73
CA ASN A 349 19.34 -12.47 64.72
C ASN A 349 20.17 -12.19 66.02
N ASP A 350 19.65 -12.40 67.24
CA ASP A 350 20.42 -12.24 68.50
C ASP A 350 20.15 -13.09 69.81
N HIS A 351 19.48 -14.27 69.81
CA HIS A 351 19.19 -15.10 71.03
C HIS A 351 20.01 -16.43 71.23
N LYS A 352 19.40 -17.56 71.70
CA LYS A 352 20.10 -18.83 72.12
C LYS A 352 19.20 -20.07 72.47
N PRO A 353 19.75 -21.33 72.48
CA PRO A 353 18.94 -22.56 72.59
C PRO A 353 18.83 -23.24 73.98
N ILE A 354 17.88 -24.20 74.08
CA ILE A 354 17.44 -24.96 75.29
C ILE A 354 17.12 -26.46 74.98
N LEU A 355 17.23 -27.39 75.96
CA LEU A 355 16.94 -28.85 75.87
C LEU A 355 16.05 -29.41 77.00
N ASP A 356 15.28 -30.49 76.74
CA ASP A 356 14.59 -31.34 77.77
C ASP A 356 14.50 -32.83 77.34
N ILE A 357 14.54 -33.77 78.31
CA ILE A 357 14.40 -35.23 78.12
C ILE A 357 13.28 -35.90 78.97
N GLY A 358 12.56 -35.17 79.82
CA GLY A 358 11.54 -35.74 80.70
C GLY A 358 12.10 -36.61 81.84
N SER A 359 12.37 -37.91 81.61
CA SER A 359 12.80 -38.85 82.65
C SER A 359 13.74 -39.96 82.16
N SER A 360 14.85 -40.21 82.88
CA SER A 360 15.93 -41.14 82.50
C SER A 360 15.46 -42.60 82.23
N PRO A 361 15.66 -43.14 81.01
CA PRO A 361 15.14 -44.45 80.59
C PRO A 361 16.09 -45.65 80.81
N VAL A 362 15.52 -46.87 80.76
CA VAL A 362 16.19 -48.19 80.87
C VAL A 362 15.62 -49.16 79.82
N ILE A 363 16.49 -49.93 79.15
CA ILE A 363 16.23 -50.59 77.84
C ILE A 363 16.66 -52.10 77.86
N LEU A 364 16.16 -52.95 76.93
CA LEU A 364 16.45 -54.40 76.83
C LEU A 364 16.86 -54.85 75.40
N TYR A 365 17.54 -56.01 75.28
CA TYR A 365 18.14 -56.61 74.07
C TYR A 365 18.00 -58.17 74.07
N GLN A 366 18.20 -58.84 72.93
CA GLN A 366 18.20 -60.31 72.78
C GLN A 366 19.09 -60.79 71.58
N GLU A 367 19.79 -61.91 71.71
CA GLU A 367 20.54 -62.66 70.67
C GLU A 367 19.60 -63.42 69.72
N GLU A 368 19.97 -63.52 68.44
CA GLU A 368 19.15 -63.98 67.30
C GLU A 368 17.71 -63.45 67.25
N ASN A 369 17.47 -62.35 67.98
CA ASN A 369 16.38 -61.44 67.74
C ASN A 369 16.59 -60.89 66.32
N PRO A 370 15.61 -61.01 65.41
CA PRO A 370 15.87 -61.03 63.98
C PRO A 370 16.58 -59.76 63.49
N ILE A 371 17.84 -59.95 63.06
CA ILE A 371 18.71 -58.96 62.43
C ILE A 371 19.04 -57.76 63.34
N SER A 372 19.88 -57.99 64.36
CA SER A 372 20.85 -57.01 64.91
C SER A 372 20.35 -55.58 65.18
N SER A 373 19.08 -55.40 65.56
CA SER A 373 18.42 -54.08 65.51
C SER A 373 18.87 -53.17 66.67
N PRO A 374 19.43 -51.97 66.42
CA PRO A 374 19.90 -51.09 67.48
C PRO A 374 18.74 -50.44 68.24
N VAL A 375 18.82 -50.43 69.58
CA VAL A 375 17.70 -50.02 70.44
C VAL A 375 17.80 -48.54 70.82
N LEU A 376 16.70 -47.80 70.67
CA LEU A 376 16.62 -46.34 70.85
C LEU A 376 16.84 -45.89 72.31
N ILE A 377 17.44 -44.71 72.49
CA ILE A 377 17.92 -44.20 73.78
C ILE A 377 17.14 -42.98 74.30
N PHE A 378 16.88 -41.95 73.47
CA PHE A 378 16.18 -40.71 73.89
C PHE A 378 15.00 -40.31 72.97
N PRO A 379 14.04 -41.22 72.68
CA PRO A 379 13.01 -41.00 71.64
C PRO A 379 12.14 -39.74 71.80
N ASP A 380 12.05 -39.15 73.00
CA ASP A 380 11.14 -38.05 73.34
C ASP A 380 11.84 -36.67 73.57
N ILE A 381 13.16 -36.55 73.36
CA ILE A 381 13.94 -35.31 73.60
C ILE A 381 13.46 -34.09 72.77
N THR A 382 13.64 -32.87 73.27
CA THR A 382 13.25 -31.60 72.59
C THR A 382 14.36 -30.54 72.54
N VAL A 383 14.28 -29.62 71.55
CA VAL A 383 15.23 -28.51 71.31
C VAL A 383 14.48 -27.29 70.73
N SER A 384 14.84 -26.05 71.12
CA SER A 384 14.21 -24.81 70.59
C SER A 384 15.11 -23.57 70.66
N ASP A 385 14.86 -22.58 69.79
CA ASP A 385 15.48 -21.24 69.77
C ASP A 385 14.49 -20.16 69.23
N ALA A 386 14.85 -18.87 69.27
CA ALA A 386 13.93 -17.74 69.06
C ALA A 386 14.05 -17.04 67.68
N ASP A 387 15.25 -16.71 67.21
CA ASP A 387 15.51 -15.87 66.00
C ASP A 387 15.29 -16.62 64.67
N VAL A 388 14.56 -17.73 64.71
CA VAL A 388 14.40 -18.64 63.58
C VAL A 388 13.47 -17.97 62.55
N PRO A 389 13.95 -17.67 61.33
CA PRO A 389 14.94 -18.46 60.59
C PRO A 389 16.30 -17.78 60.33
N VAL A 390 16.63 -16.65 60.95
CA VAL A 390 17.57 -15.67 60.37
C VAL A 390 19.05 -16.06 60.51
N THR A 391 19.46 -16.87 61.50
CA THR A 391 20.68 -17.72 61.34
C THR A 391 20.68 -18.96 62.27
N PRO A 392 21.29 -20.11 61.91
CA PRO A 392 20.99 -21.39 62.58
C PRO A 392 22.08 -21.97 63.52
N VAL A 393 21.58 -22.84 64.42
CA VAL A 393 22.28 -23.71 65.38
C VAL A 393 23.40 -24.57 64.75
N LEU A 394 24.33 -25.10 65.55
CA LEU A 394 25.58 -25.73 65.06
C LEU A 394 25.74 -27.23 65.35
N GLY A 395 25.12 -27.80 66.39
CA GLY A 395 25.11 -29.25 66.61
C GLY A 395 25.06 -29.73 68.06
N ALA A 396 25.46 -30.99 68.30
CA ALA A 396 25.38 -31.70 69.59
C ALA A 396 26.54 -32.67 69.85
N ASN A 397 26.72 -33.14 71.09
CA ASN A 397 27.74 -34.13 71.49
C ASN A 397 27.13 -35.23 72.39
N VAL A 398 27.58 -36.48 72.26
CA VAL A 398 26.99 -37.70 72.88
C VAL A 398 28.08 -38.70 73.32
N THR A 399 27.88 -39.51 74.38
CA THR A 399 28.90 -40.47 74.92
C THR A 399 28.31 -41.70 75.65
N ILE A 400 28.96 -42.89 75.54
CA ILE A 400 28.76 -44.10 76.36
C ILE A 400 29.77 -44.12 77.52
N GLU A 401 29.39 -44.56 78.71
CA GLU A 401 30.30 -44.60 79.87
C GLU A 401 31.14 -45.90 80.02
N ASN A 402 30.67 -47.07 79.53
CA ASN A 402 31.23 -48.38 79.96
C ASN A 402 31.14 -49.59 78.98
N PRO A 403 31.65 -49.53 77.73
CA PRO A 403 31.65 -50.68 76.81
C PRO A 403 32.49 -51.87 77.36
N LEU A 404 31.96 -53.09 77.24
CA LEU A 404 32.59 -54.34 77.73
C LEU A 404 32.82 -55.39 76.63
N ASP A 405 31.99 -55.45 75.59
CA ASP A 405 32.23 -56.33 74.42
C ASP A 405 33.09 -55.64 73.35
N GLY A 406 33.72 -54.51 73.71
CA GLY A 406 34.72 -53.83 72.90
C GLY A 406 34.15 -53.32 71.58
N SER A 407 34.76 -53.72 70.46
CA SER A 407 34.37 -53.26 69.12
C SER A 407 33.05 -53.85 68.59
N TYR A 408 32.40 -54.74 69.33
CA TYR A 408 31.06 -55.23 68.98
C TYR A 408 29.95 -54.27 69.46
N GLU A 409 30.29 -53.26 70.25
CA GLU A 409 29.33 -52.31 70.85
C GLU A 409 29.47 -50.90 70.26
N ALA A 410 28.34 -50.26 69.91
CA ALA A 410 28.35 -48.95 69.27
C ALA A 410 27.13 -48.09 69.64
N LEU A 411 27.35 -46.76 69.63
CA LEU A 411 26.28 -45.78 69.40
C LEU A 411 26.13 -45.55 67.90
N MET A 412 24.90 -45.42 67.45
CA MET A 412 24.58 -44.97 66.09
C MET A 412 23.30 -44.15 66.07
N LEU A 413 23.10 -43.33 65.04
CA LEU A 413 21.77 -42.82 64.69
C LEU A 413 21.08 -43.88 63.82
N ASN A 414 19.85 -44.27 64.18
CA ASN A 414 19.09 -45.30 63.45
C ASN A 414 18.59 -44.86 62.06
N SER A 415 18.75 -43.58 61.72
CA SER A 415 18.55 -43.01 60.39
C SER A 415 19.56 -41.88 60.17
N VAL A 416 19.75 -41.49 58.91
CA VAL A 416 20.27 -40.15 58.59
C VAL A 416 19.19 -39.12 58.94
N VAL A 417 19.62 -37.95 59.43
CA VAL A 417 18.77 -36.75 59.52
C VAL A 417 19.29 -35.73 58.51
N PRO A 418 18.42 -35.00 57.79
CA PRO A 418 18.84 -33.96 56.85
C PRO A 418 19.83 -32.98 57.48
N ASN A 419 20.80 -32.52 56.68
CA ASN A 419 21.85 -31.58 57.10
C ASN A 419 22.79 -32.07 58.23
N VAL A 420 22.54 -33.21 58.87
CA VAL A 420 23.35 -33.74 59.99
C VAL A 420 24.46 -34.66 59.50
N GLU A 421 25.69 -34.43 59.99
CA GLU A 421 26.76 -35.42 60.02
C GLU A 421 26.94 -35.93 61.46
N ALA A 422 27.00 -37.25 61.58
CA ALA A 422 27.18 -37.97 62.83
C ALA A 422 28.60 -38.59 62.86
N GLN A 423 29.53 -37.91 63.52
CA GLN A 423 30.93 -38.32 63.63
C GLN A 423 31.12 -39.24 64.84
N TYR A 424 31.18 -40.54 64.57
CA TYR A 424 31.36 -41.59 65.58
C TYR A 424 32.82 -41.76 66.00
N SER A 425 33.03 -41.93 67.29
CA SER A 425 34.31 -42.31 67.90
C SER A 425 34.08 -43.45 68.91
N ASN A 426 35.15 -44.10 69.39
CA ASN A 426 34.97 -45.20 70.33
C ASN A 426 34.31 -44.70 71.62
N ALA A 427 33.09 -45.17 71.87
CA ALA A 427 32.18 -44.69 72.92
C ALA A 427 31.71 -43.22 72.82
N THR A 428 31.88 -42.49 71.71
CA THR A 428 31.34 -41.11 71.56
C THR A 428 30.72 -40.85 70.19
N LEU A 429 29.89 -39.81 70.10
CA LEU A 429 29.31 -39.31 68.85
C LEU A 429 29.24 -37.78 68.89
N HIS A 430 29.67 -37.12 67.82
CA HIS A 430 29.47 -35.69 67.59
C HIS A 430 28.49 -35.48 66.44
N ILE A 431 27.45 -34.68 66.65
CA ILE A 431 26.42 -34.28 65.69
C ILE A 431 26.77 -32.86 65.22
N ARG A 432 26.94 -32.62 63.93
CA ARG A 432 27.24 -31.30 63.32
C ARG A 432 26.51 -31.14 61.99
N SER A 433 26.58 -29.95 61.37
CA SER A 433 26.22 -29.82 59.95
C SER A 433 27.16 -30.67 59.08
N ASN A 434 26.61 -31.30 58.05
CA ASN A 434 27.32 -32.14 57.06
C ASN A 434 28.02 -31.35 55.94
N GLY A 435 28.22 -30.05 56.11
CA GLY A 435 28.78 -29.16 55.09
C GLY A 435 27.83 -28.84 53.92
N GLY A 436 26.57 -29.30 53.99
CA GLY A 436 25.48 -28.87 53.14
C GLY A 436 24.84 -27.57 53.65
N ALA A 437 23.52 -27.60 53.87
CA ALA A 437 22.85 -26.49 54.56
C ALA A 437 23.25 -26.44 56.05
N PRO A 438 23.10 -25.28 56.72
CA PRO A 438 23.20 -25.21 58.18
C PRO A 438 22.21 -26.18 58.85
N ILE A 439 22.59 -26.66 60.02
CA ILE A 439 21.76 -27.59 60.82
C ILE A 439 20.74 -26.78 61.64
N THR A 440 19.49 -27.25 61.71
CA THR A 440 18.43 -26.56 62.47
C THR A 440 18.25 -27.15 63.88
N THR A 441 17.48 -26.45 64.72
CA THR A 441 16.99 -26.97 66.02
C THR A 441 16.25 -28.30 65.87
N SER A 442 15.42 -28.46 64.82
CA SER A 442 14.72 -29.73 64.57
C SER A 442 15.68 -30.83 64.12
N ASP A 443 16.64 -30.53 63.25
CA ASP A 443 17.63 -31.52 62.80
C ASP A 443 18.44 -32.08 63.99
N VAL A 444 18.84 -31.21 64.94
CA VAL A 444 19.50 -31.63 66.19
C VAL A 444 18.57 -32.46 67.07
N GLN A 445 17.32 -32.01 67.24
CA GLN A 445 16.31 -32.72 68.03
C GLN A 445 16.06 -34.14 67.51
N ASP A 446 15.76 -34.26 66.22
CA ASP A 446 15.35 -35.52 65.61
C ASP A 446 16.53 -36.48 65.47
N ALA A 447 17.76 -35.97 65.33
CA ALA A 447 19.00 -36.77 65.43
C ALA A 447 19.17 -37.39 66.82
N LEU A 448 18.85 -36.66 67.89
CA LEU A 448 18.96 -37.18 69.26
C LEU A 448 17.83 -38.16 69.60
N ARG A 449 16.63 -38.02 69.00
CA ARG A 449 15.52 -38.99 69.15
C ARG A 449 15.84 -40.37 68.59
N ILE A 450 16.52 -40.41 67.44
CA ILE A 450 16.88 -41.67 66.76
C ILE A 450 18.21 -42.27 67.23
N LEU A 451 18.84 -41.69 68.26
CA LEU A 451 20.05 -42.24 68.87
C LEU A 451 19.80 -43.64 69.42
N ALA A 452 20.65 -44.59 69.08
CA ALA A 452 20.48 -46.01 69.36
C ALA A 452 21.78 -46.74 69.72
N TYR A 453 21.62 -47.95 70.27
CA TYR A 453 22.70 -48.81 70.74
C TYR A 453 22.66 -50.22 70.14
N GLN A 454 23.81 -50.76 69.75
CA GLN A 454 23.93 -52.08 69.13
C GLN A 454 24.98 -52.97 69.82
N ASN A 455 24.77 -54.29 69.82
CA ASN A 455 25.78 -55.34 70.03
C ASN A 455 25.78 -56.31 68.82
N ARG A 456 26.84 -57.07 68.58
CA ARG A 456 27.01 -57.91 67.35
C ARG A 456 27.76 -59.25 67.56
N ALA A 457 27.82 -59.78 68.77
CA ALA A 457 28.29 -61.16 68.99
C ALA A 457 27.18 -62.18 68.69
N GLU A 458 27.53 -63.36 68.16
CA GLU A 458 26.60 -64.50 68.02
C GLU A 458 26.25 -65.14 69.38
N GLU A 459 27.08 -64.92 70.42
CA GLU A 459 26.80 -65.25 71.83
C GLU A 459 27.16 -64.03 72.72
N PRO A 460 26.24 -63.07 72.96
CA PRO A 460 26.52 -61.81 73.65
C PRO A 460 26.76 -61.89 75.17
N ASN A 461 27.47 -60.89 75.71
CA ASN A 461 27.65 -60.74 77.15
C ASN A 461 26.45 -60.05 77.81
N SER A 462 25.89 -60.66 78.85
CA SER A 462 24.64 -60.25 79.51
C SER A 462 24.77 -59.10 80.53
N THR A 463 25.73 -58.17 80.35
CA THR A 463 26.06 -57.10 81.34
C THR A 463 25.60 -55.68 80.87
N PRO A 464 25.22 -54.72 81.74
CA PRO A 464 24.54 -53.44 81.34
C PRO A 464 25.42 -52.22 80.92
N ARG A 465 24.83 -51.16 80.33
CA ARG A 465 25.52 -49.92 79.80
C ARG A 465 24.80 -48.57 80.09
N ASN A 466 25.50 -47.41 79.99
CA ASN A 466 25.02 -46.00 80.22
C ASN A 466 25.40 -44.96 79.11
N ILE A 467 24.62 -43.86 78.91
CA ILE A 467 24.77 -42.82 77.81
C ILE A 467 24.48 -41.33 78.24
N THR A 468 25.08 -40.27 77.61
CA THR A 468 24.95 -38.79 77.93
C THR A 468 24.96 -37.79 76.70
N VAL A 469 24.43 -36.52 76.75
CA VAL A 469 24.25 -35.52 75.62
C VAL A 469 24.42 -33.97 75.96
N ILE A 470 24.81 -33.05 75.01
CA ILE A 470 24.86 -31.52 75.03
C ILE A 470 24.65 -30.84 73.61
N VAL A 471 24.25 -29.54 73.46
CA VAL A 471 24.03 -28.74 72.17
C VAL A 471 24.75 -27.34 72.06
N GLU A 472 24.97 -26.81 70.83
CA GLU A 472 25.83 -25.64 70.44
C GLU A 472 25.23 -24.71 69.32
N ASP A 473 25.49 -23.38 69.31
CA ASP A 473 24.81 -22.33 68.47
C ASP A 473 25.63 -21.02 68.16
N ALA A 474 25.17 -20.04 67.33
CA ALA A 474 25.84 -18.76 67.00
C ALA A 474 24.97 -17.50 66.60
N LEU A 475 25.40 -16.31 67.07
CA LEU A 475 24.77 -14.97 66.91
C LEU A 475 25.13 -14.19 65.62
N TYR A 476 24.34 -13.17 65.22
CA TYR A 476 24.71 -12.20 64.16
C TYR A 476 26.05 -11.51 64.43
N GLY A 477 26.99 -11.66 63.49
CA GLY A 477 28.40 -11.25 63.66
C GLY A 477 29.35 -12.39 64.09
N GLY A 478 28.84 -13.59 64.41
CA GLY A 478 29.60 -14.84 64.42
C GLY A 478 30.27 -15.25 65.74
N THR A 479 29.56 -15.18 66.87
CA THR A 479 30.05 -15.64 68.19
C THR A 479 29.19 -16.80 68.75
N LEU A 480 29.82 -17.79 69.39
CA LEU A 480 29.21 -19.07 69.78
C LEU A 480 28.46 -19.07 71.13
N ASN A 481 27.45 -19.94 71.25
CA ASN A 481 26.55 -20.14 72.40
C ASN A 481 26.30 -21.64 72.72
N TYR A 482 25.81 -22.00 73.92
CA TYR A 482 25.71 -23.41 74.40
C TYR A 482 24.53 -23.73 75.37
N SER A 483 24.22 -25.05 75.52
CA SER A 483 23.19 -25.64 76.40
C SER A 483 23.72 -26.48 77.59
N ASP A 484 22.82 -27.03 78.41
CA ASP A 484 23.07 -27.94 79.56
C ASP A 484 22.91 -29.48 79.23
N PRO A 485 23.40 -30.44 80.07
CA PRO A 485 23.51 -31.91 79.75
C PRO A 485 22.46 -32.93 80.34
N VAL A 486 22.32 -34.14 79.74
CA VAL A 486 21.27 -35.21 80.05
C VAL A 486 21.70 -36.73 79.81
N SER A 487 21.03 -37.83 80.30
CA SER A 487 21.55 -39.28 80.31
C SER A 487 20.57 -40.56 80.43
N ALA A 488 20.98 -41.84 80.09
CA ALA A 488 20.18 -43.14 79.95
C ALA A 488 20.90 -44.58 80.12
N ARG A 489 20.23 -45.81 80.06
CA ARG A 489 20.77 -47.24 80.32
C ARG A 489 20.14 -48.54 79.59
N ILE A 490 20.79 -49.78 79.52
CA ILE A 490 20.41 -51.06 78.72
C ILE A 490 20.79 -52.54 79.28
N ASP A 491 20.09 -53.70 78.96
CA ASP A 491 20.31 -55.20 79.35
C ASP A 491 19.90 -56.37 78.25
N PHE A 492 19.99 -57.78 78.36
CA PHE A 492 20.12 -58.91 77.24
C PHE A 492 19.40 -60.42 77.26
N ILE A 493 19.34 -61.31 76.14
CA ILE A 493 18.81 -62.82 75.95
C ILE A 493 19.35 -63.75 74.70
N LEU A 494 18.83 -65.00 74.22
CA LEU A 494 19.45 -66.23 73.40
C LEU A 494 18.66 -67.20 72.27
N ALA A 495 19.24 -68.16 71.39
CA ALA A 495 18.61 -69.11 70.25
C ALA A 495 19.07 -70.63 69.71
N ASN A 496 18.91 -71.16 68.39
CA ASN A 496 18.94 -72.66 67.81
C ASN A 496 19.03 -73.10 66.19
N ASP A 497 19.19 -74.41 65.67
CA ASP A 497 19.65 -75.02 64.27
C ASP A 497 18.84 -76.06 63.26
N PRO A 498 19.27 -76.36 61.95
CA PRO A 498 18.78 -77.39 60.90
C PRO A 498 19.78 -78.16 59.85
N PRO A 499 19.34 -79.14 58.96
CA PRO A 499 20.14 -80.00 57.98
C PRO A 499 21.02 -79.41 56.83
N THR A 500 21.75 -80.22 56.01
CA THR A 500 22.60 -79.79 54.85
C THR A 500 22.84 -80.82 53.69
N VAL A 501 23.16 -80.38 52.47
CA VAL A 501 23.64 -81.20 51.30
C VAL A 501 24.92 -80.62 50.68
N LEU A 502 25.65 -81.41 49.89
CA LEU A 502 26.81 -81.00 49.08
C LEU A 502 26.82 -81.75 47.73
N LEU A 503 26.89 -81.05 46.58
CA LEU A 503 26.77 -81.64 45.24
C LEU A 503 28.11 -82.09 44.63
N GLY A 504 29.22 -81.59 45.17
CA GLY A 504 30.59 -81.99 44.81
C GLY A 504 31.21 -81.25 43.61
N GLN A 505 30.46 -80.38 42.95
CA GLN A 505 30.92 -79.39 41.97
C GLN A 505 30.14 -78.09 42.17
N SER A 506 30.76 -76.93 41.96
CA SER A 506 30.12 -75.62 42.17
C SER A 506 29.68 -74.93 40.88
N THR A 507 30.39 -75.20 39.77
CA THR A 507 30.22 -74.56 38.47
C THR A 507 30.53 -75.56 37.35
N VAL A 508 29.70 -75.55 36.30
CA VAL A 508 29.92 -76.21 35.01
C VAL A 508 29.68 -75.19 33.88
N LEU A 509 30.16 -75.47 32.67
CA LEU A 509 30.03 -74.58 31.51
C LEU A 509 29.07 -75.18 30.47
N TYR A 510 28.17 -74.36 29.94
CA TYR A 510 27.31 -74.67 28.80
C TYR A 510 27.64 -73.74 27.64
N THR A 511 28.19 -74.30 26.55
CA THR A 511 28.33 -73.57 25.29
C THR A 511 27.01 -73.62 24.53
N GLU A 512 26.62 -72.51 23.92
CA GLU A 512 25.44 -72.39 23.05
C GLU A 512 25.29 -73.58 22.06
N SER A 513 24.10 -74.19 22.00
CA SER A 513 23.77 -75.33 21.12
C SER A 513 24.60 -76.63 21.30
N GLN A 514 24.92 -77.04 22.55
CA GLN A 514 25.63 -78.30 22.85
C GLN A 514 24.73 -79.50 23.25
N ASP A 515 25.32 -80.66 23.56
CA ASP A 515 24.64 -81.84 24.13
C ASP A 515 24.40 -81.70 25.67
N PRO A 516 23.40 -82.40 26.26
CA PRO A 516 23.05 -82.29 27.69
C PRO A 516 24.21 -82.51 28.70
N LEU A 517 24.25 -81.63 29.70
CA LEU A 517 25.34 -81.46 30.67
C LEU A 517 25.07 -82.18 32.00
N LEU A 518 26.06 -82.87 32.58
CA LEU A 518 25.95 -83.59 33.87
C LEU A 518 26.39 -82.70 35.05
N LEU A 519 25.58 -82.62 36.12
CA LEU A 519 25.76 -81.60 37.17
C LEU A 519 26.44 -82.09 38.46
N SER A 520 25.95 -83.17 39.07
CA SER A 520 26.26 -83.51 40.48
C SER A 520 26.87 -84.92 40.69
N PRO A 521 27.91 -85.33 39.94
CA PRO A 521 28.42 -86.71 39.91
C PRO A 521 29.08 -87.21 41.21
N SER A 522 29.07 -86.44 42.30
CA SER A 522 29.70 -86.81 43.58
C SER A 522 28.94 -86.30 44.82
N ALA A 523 27.62 -86.07 44.70
CA ALA A 523 26.80 -85.51 45.78
C ALA A 523 26.77 -86.34 47.08
N VAL A 524 26.61 -85.69 48.25
CA VAL A 524 26.60 -86.24 49.62
C VAL A 524 25.61 -85.43 50.49
N ILE A 525 24.97 -86.06 51.50
CA ILE A 525 23.99 -85.37 52.40
C ILE A 525 24.38 -85.54 53.88
N SER A 526 24.14 -84.53 54.73
CA SER A 526 24.53 -84.54 56.16
C SER A 526 23.60 -83.71 57.06
N ASP A 527 23.53 -84.05 58.34
CA ASP A 527 22.75 -83.34 59.36
C ASP A 527 23.49 -83.40 60.72
N VAL A 528 23.28 -82.42 61.60
CA VAL A 528 23.95 -82.29 62.91
C VAL A 528 23.25 -83.11 64.00
N ASP A 529 21.91 -83.27 63.93
CA ASP A 529 21.14 -84.00 64.95
C ASP A 529 20.19 -85.09 64.40
N ASN A 530 19.97 -85.17 63.08
CA ASN A 530 19.14 -86.17 62.39
C ASN A 530 19.98 -87.14 61.49
N THR A 531 19.36 -88.20 60.94
CA THR A 531 20.06 -89.23 60.11
C THR A 531 19.30 -89.77 58.88
N ASN A 532 18.04 -89.34 58.66
CA ASN A 532 17.20 -89.77 57.53
C ASN A 532 16.69 -88.53 56.78
N LEU A 533 16.24 -88.70 55.53
CA LEU A 533 15.64 -87.63 54.75
C LEU A 533 14.18 -87.94 54.38
N ALA A 534 13.35 -86.91 54.27
CA ALA A 534 11.93 -87.03 53.87
C ALA A 534 11.70 -86.74 52.37
N GLY A 535 12.67 -86.14 51.69
CA GLY A 535 12.61 -85.84 50.26
C GLY A 535 13.78 -84.98 49.77
N LEU A 536 13.92 -84.91 48.44
CA LEU A 536 14.70 -83.87 47.76
C LEU A 536 13.77 -82.99 46.92
N LEU A 537 13.99 -81.69 46.98
CA LEU A 537 13.49 -80.74 45.99
C LEU A 537 14.67 -80.28 45.14
N ILE A 538 14.63 -80.56 43.83
CA ILE A 538 15.64 -80.12 42.86
C ILE A 538 14.95 -79.13 41.93
N SER A 539 15.44 -77.89 41.85
CA SER A 539 14.88 -76.87 40.96
C SER A 539 15.97 -76.07 40.25
N LEU A 540 15.76 -75.83 38.97
CA LEU A 540 16.47 -74.78 38.22
C LEU A 540 16.03 -73.42 38.77
N SER A 541 16.95 -72.46 38.80
CA SER A 541 16.74 -71.10 39.28
C SER A 541 15.45 -70.47 38.74
N ALA A 542 14.59 -70.02 39.64
CA ALA A 542 13.32 -69.38 39.29
C ALA A 542 13.53 -68.00 38.62
N ASN A 543 12.71 -67.72 37.60
CA ASN A 543 12.69 -66.52 36.74
C ASN A 543 13.78 -66.44 35.67
N LEU A 544 13.70 -67.35 34.69
CA LEU A 544 14.44 -67.28 33.42
C LEU A 544 13.47 -66.90 32.30
N THR A 545 13.84 -66.02 31.37
CA THR A 545 12.94 -65.56 30.30
C THR A 545 12.79 -66.56 29.15
N ASP A 546 13.78 -67.43 28.98
CA ASP A 546 13.89 -68.53 28.01
C ASP A 546 13.36 -69.87 28.55
N PHE A 547 12.68 -69.85 29.71
CA PHE A 547 12.26 -71.03 30.50
C PHE A 547 11.57 -72.18 29.74
N SER A 548 10.97 -71.92 28.57
CA SER A 548 10.38 -72.94 27.70
C SER A 548 11.40 -73.90 27.08
N PHE A 549 12.65 -73.45 26.93
CA PHE A 549 13.76 -74.18 26.30
C PHE A 549 14.64 -74.91 27.32
N GLU A 550 14.40 -74.68 28.62
CA GLU A 550 15.21 -75.17 29.73
C GLU A 550 14.79 -76.56 30.22
N ARG A 551 15.76 -77.43 30.56
CA ARG A 551 15.42 -78.79 31.02
C ARG A 551 16.38 -79.43 32.04
N LEU A 552 15.81 -80.11 33.04
CA LEU A 552 16.48 -81.02 33.99
C LEU A 552 16.01 -82.47 33.81
N SER A 553 16.83 -83.44 34.23
CA SER A 553 16.47 -84.88 34.27
C SER A 553 17.35 -85.71 35.20
N VAL A 554 16.83 -86.87 35.65
CA VAL A 554 17.56 -87.89 36.46
C VAL A 554 17.28 -89.32 35.95
N ASN A 555 18.13 -90.29 36.30
CA ASN A 555 17.96 -91.68 35.90
C ASN A 555 16.88 -92.41 36.73
N LYS A 556 15.66 -92.41 36.20
CA LYS A 556 14.46 -93.05 36.77
C LYS A 556 14.60 -94.55 37.08
N SER A 557 15.56 -95.26 36.47
CA SER A 557 15.76 -96.69 36.73
C SER A 557 16.39 -97.01 38.11
N LEU A 558 16.85 -95.99 38.84
CA LEU A 558 17.44 -96.12 40.17
C LEU A 558 16.44 -95.89 41.33
N LEU A 559 15.22 -95.42 41.03
CA LEU A 559 14.23 -95.09 42.05
C LEU A 559 13.62 -96.37 42.69
N PRO A 560 13.73 -96.55 44.02
CA PRO A 560 13.02 -97.61 44.73
C PRO A 560 11.52 -97.27 44.88
N SER A 561 10.69 -98.27 45.15
CA SER A 561 9.25 -98.07 45.37
C SER A 561 8.88 -97.37 46.70
N SER A 562 9.87 -96.85 47.44
CA SER A 562 9.69 -95.97 48.61
C SER A 562 9.76 -94.48 48.25
N ILE A 563 10.16 -94.13 47.02
CA ILE A 563 10.30 -92.74 46.55
C ILE A 563 9.41 -92.53 45.32
N GLU A 564 8.55 -91.53 45.37
CA GLU A 564 7.79 -91.04 44.20
C GLU A 564 8.53 -89.85 43.57
N LEU A 565 8.61 -89.81 42.24
CA LEU A 565 9.15 -88.68 41.47
C LEU A 565 8.00 -87.95 40.77
N ASN A 566 7.86 -86.66 41.04
CA ASN A 566 7.09 -85.72 40.23
C ASN A 566 8.07 -84.82 39.46
N GLU A 567 7.83 -84.58 38.18
CA GLU A 567 8.76 -83.86 37.30
C GLU A 567 8.05 -82.85 36.41
N THR A 568 8.71 -81.72 36.18
CA THR A 568 8.41 -80.78 35.09
C THR A 568 9.64 -80.68 34.19
N ASN A 569 9.71 -79.68 33.30
CA ASN A 569 10.95 -79.38 32.60
C ASN A 569 12.06 -78.94 33.57
N THR A 570 11.75 -78.14 34.59
CA THR A 570 12.76 -77.40 35.39
C THR A 570 12.75 -77.69 36.89
N GLU A 571 11.86 -78.58 37.35
CA GLU A 571 11.73 -78.99 38.75
C GLU A 571 11.54 -80.52 38.84
N LEU A 572 12.27 -81.16 39.76
CA LEU A 572 12.18 -82.58 40.08
C LEU A 572 11.96 -82.71 41.60
N VAL A 573 10.80 -83.23 41.99
CA VAL A 573 10.40 -83.42 43.39
C VAL A 573 10.41 -84.90 43.72
N LEU A 574 11.27 -85.33 44.64
CA LEU A 574 11.40 -86.72 45.07
C LEU A 574 10.90 -86.84 46.51
N THR A 575 9.77 -87.54 46.72
CA THR A 575 9.13 -87.65 48.04
C THR A 575 9.15 -89.08 48.58
N GLY A 576 9.63 -89.25 49.81
CA GLY A 576 9.72 -90.54 50.50
C GLY A 576 10.68 -90.50 51.68
N VAL A 577 10.35 -91.13 52.81
CA VAL A 577 11.27 -91.23 53.95
C VAL A 577 12.23 -92.38 53.72
N GLU A 578 13.50 -92.06 53.47
CA GLU A 578 14.53 -93.03 53.05
C GLU A 578 15.93 -92.61 53.55
N SER A 579 16.88 -93.54 53.50
CA SER A 579 18.28 -93.27 53.88
C SER A 579 18.97 -92.26 52.95
N LEU A 580 19.86 -91.43 53.53
CA LEU A 580 20.61 -90.39 52.80
C LEU A 580 21.30 -90.93 51.53
N SER A 581 21.90 -92.12 51.64
CA SER A 581 22.63 -92.81 50.56
C SER A 581 21.80 -93.14 49.32
N ILE A 582 20.49 -93.37 49.45
CA ILE A 582 19.62 -93.63 48.29
C ILE A 582 19.36 -92.33 47.51
N TYR A 583 19.13 -91.23 48.24
CA TYR A 583 18.99 -89.91 47.63
C TYR A 583 20.29 -89.47 46.93
N GLU A 584 21.46 -89.78 47.51
CA GLU A 584 22.76 -89.57 46.85
C GLU A 584 22.91 -90.35 45.53
N GLU A 585 22.52 -91.62 45.46
CA GLU A 585 22.67 -92.43 44.24
C GLU A 585 21.84 -91.89 43.07
N VAL A 586 20.60 -91.42 43.33
CA VAL A 586 19.75 -90.80 42.29
C VAL A 586 20.29 -89.42 41.90
N LEU A 587 20.66 -88.60 42.89
CA LEU A 587 21.19 -87.24 42.69
C LEU A 587 22.50 -87.21 41.89
N ARG A 588 23.30 -88.28 41.91
CA ARG A 588 24.50 -88.43 41.07
C ARG A 588 24.21 -88.64 39.57
N THR A 589 22.94 -88.59 39.14
CA THR A 589 22.52 -88.74 37.74
C THR A 589 21.80 -87.53 37.14
N LEU A 590 21.87 -86.37 37.81
CA LEU A 590 21.19 -85.13 37.41
C LEU A 590 21.87 -84.42 36.22
N THR A 591 21.10 -84.11 35.17
CA THR A 591 21.55 -83.42 33.94
C THR A 591 20.74 -82.17 33.60
N TYR A 592 21.28 -81.30 32.74
CA TYR A 592 20.74 -80.02 32.28
C TYR A 592 20.88 -79.80 30.76
N ASP A 593 19.99 -79.03 30.13
CA ASP A 593 19.96 -78.74 28.68
C ASP A 593 19.20 -77.42 28.36
N ASN A 594 19.55 -76.71 27.28
CA ASN A 594 18.89 -75.45 26.82
C ASN A 594 18.83 -75.34 25.27
N GLU A 595 17.63 -75.10 24.72
CA GLU A 595 17.33 -75.07 23.27
C GLU A 595 17.30 -73.65 22.59
N ASP A 596 17.70 -72.55 23.25
CA ASP A 596 17.65 -71.17 22.69
C ASP A 596 18.87 -70.80 21.81
N LEU A 597 18.71 -69.80 20.92
CA LEU A 597 19.69 -69.29 19.95
C LEU A 597 20.28 -67.91 20.33
N ASN A 598 19.80 -67.27 21.39
CA ASN A 598 20.66 -66.42 22.23
C ASN A 598 20.33 -66.74 23.70
N PRO A 599 20.82 -67.87 24.23
CA PRO A 599 20.48 -68.31 25.57
C PRO A 599 21.01 -67.28 26.56
N VAL A 600 20.11 -66.68 27.32
CA VAL A 600 20.40 -65.59 28.26
C VAL A 600 21.60 -65.98 29.10
N THR A 601 22.69 -65.21 29.10
CA THR A 601 23.98 -65.68 29.68
C THR A 601 24.04 -65.66 31.21
N GLU A 602 22.93 -65.35 31.88
CA GLU A 602 22.82 -65.37 33.34
C GLU A 602 23.12 -66.76 33.93
N ILE A 603 23.86 -66.79 35.03
CA ILE A 603 24.37 -68.04 35.58
C ILE A 603 23.23 -68.84 36.22
N ARG A 604 22.77 -69.87 35.52
CA ARG A 604 21.70 -70.77 36.01
C ARG A 604 22.16 -71.45 37.29
N SER A 605 21.27 -71.60 38.26
CA SER A 605 21.59 -72.26 39.53
C SER A 605 20.62 -73.41 39.76
N VAL A 606 21.11 -74.65 39.65
CA VAL A 606 20.31 -75.84 39.96
C VAL A 606 20.47 -76.11 41.46
N ASN A 607 19.47 -75.69 42.22
CA ASN A 607 19.44 -75.79 43.67
C ASN A 607 18.85 -77.12 44.11
N VAL A 608 19.46 -77.72 45.14
CA VAL A 608 19.04 -79.01 45.69
C VAL A 608 18.79 -78.83 47.18
N ILE A 609 17.52 -78.97 47.60
CA ILE A 609 17.09 -78.75 48.98
C ILE A 609 16.79 -80.11 49.65
N PRO A 610 17.52 -80.48 50.72
CA PRO A 610 17.25 -81.66 51.51
C PRO A 610 16.09 -81.38 52.49
N ILE A 611 15.05 -82.22 52.51
CA ILE A 611 13.91 -82.05 53.43
C ILE A 611 14.12 -82.89 54.70
N GLY A 612 14.37 -82.20 55.82
CA GLY A 612 14.66 -82.79 57.14
C GLY A 612 13.42 -83.31 57.86
N VAL A 613 13.63 -84.20 58.85
CA VAL A 613 12.55 -84.92 59.55
C VAL A 613 12.02 -84.12 60.74
N GLY A 614 11.34 -83.02 60.44
CA GLY A 614 10.64 -82.17 61.42
C GLY A 614 11.22 -80.76 61.58
N THR A 615 12.44 -80.52 61.09
CA THR A 615 13.09 -79.20 60.99
C THR A 615 12.64 -78.40 59.76
N GLY A 616 12.13 -79.08 58.72
CA GLY A 616 11.71 -78.44 57.46
C GLY A 616 12.77 -78.58 56.35
N PRO A 617 12.85 -77.65 55.39
CA PRO A 617 13.96 -77.63 54.43
C PRO A 617 15.28 -77.31 55.14
N GLY A 618 16.31 -78.12 54.88
CA GLY A 618 17.68 -77.85 55.33
C GLY A 618 18.43 -76.91 54.40
N HIS A 619 19.68 -76.61 54.76
CA HIS A 619 20.62 -75.90 53.92
C HIS A 619 20.79 -76.61 52.58
N SER A 620 20.54 -75.88 51.51
CA SER A 620 20.68 -76.35 50.13
C SER A 620 22.08 -76.10 49.59
N ASP A 621 22.48 -76.87 48.58
CA ASP A 621 23.65 -76.62 47.76
C ASP A 621 23.24 -76.58 46.29
N LEU A 622 24.02 -75.90 45.46
CA LEU A 622 23.67 -75.61 44.08
C LEU A 622 24.86 -75.75 43.13
N VAL A 623 24.57 -76.28 41.94
CA VAL A 623 25.50 -76.25 40.80
C VAL A 623 25.14 -75.04 39.94
N ARG A 624 26.13 -74.19 39.67
CA ARG A 624 26.02 -73.12 38.68
C ARG A 624 26.30 -73.66 37.28
N ILE A 625 25.53 -73.20 36.29
CA ILE A 625 25.85 -73.37 34.87
C ILE A 625 26.14 -71.99 34.30
N GLU A 626 27.41 -71.76 33.93
CA GLU A 626 27.88 -70.56 33.23
C GLU A 626 27.72 -70.76 31.71
N PHE A 627 27.53 -69.67 30.97
CA PHE A 627 27.25 -69.68 29.53
C PHE A 627 28.38 -69.05 28.72
N ASP A 628 28.68 -69.66 27.57
CA ASP A 628 29.63 -69.16 26.55
C ASP A 628 28.85 -68.90 25.25
N ALA A 629 28.69 -67.62 24.88
CA ALA A 629 27.74 -67.14 23.87
C ALA A 629 28.42 -66.45 22.67
N VAL A 630 27.73 -66.42 21.52
CA VAL A 630 28.34 -66.10 20.22
C VAL A 630 27.71 -64.87 19.54
N ASN A 631 28.51 -63.82 19.32
CA ASN A 631 28.08 -62.53 18.77
C ASN A 631 27.35 -62.64 17.42
N ASN A 632 26.09 -62.24 17.41
CA ASN A 632 25.20 -62.06 16.26
C ASN A 632 25.49 -60.73 15.53
N PRO A 633 25.17 -60.56 14.24
CA PRO A 633 25.35 -59.29 13.53
C PRO A 633 24.09 -58.40 13.53
N PRO A 634 24.24 -57.06 13.38
CA PRO A 634 23.10 -56.15 13.34
C PRO A 634 22.14 -56.39 12.16
N SER A 635 20.86 -56.02 12.33
CA SER A 635 19.80 -56.19 11.34
C SER A 635 18.94 -54.93 11.19
N PHE A 636 18.49 -54.65 9.97
CA PHE A 636 17.57 -53.57 9.64
C PHE A 636 16.18 -54.10 9.31
N ASP A 637 15.17 -53.28 9.58
CA ASP A 637 13.88 -53.29 8.89
C ASP A 637 13.48 -51.84 8.57
N LEU A 638 13.69 -51.41 7.34
CA LEU A 638 13.44 -50.02 6.93
C LEU A 638 11.95 -49.73 6.67
N ASN A 639 11.12 -50.77 6.51
CA ASN A 639 9.68 -50.67 6.26
C ASN A 639 8.83 -50.89 7.51
N GLY A 640 9.41 -51.33 8.63
CA GLY A 640 8.69 -51.59 9.87
C GLY A 640 7.64 -52.68 9.70
N ASN A 641 6.49 -52.56 10.37
CA ASN A 641 5.46 -53.61 10.47
C ASN A 641 4.74 -53.95 9.13
N ASN A 642 5.16 -53.35 8.01
CA ASN A 642 4.64 -53.63 6.68
C ASN A 642 5.16 -54.98 6.15
N THR A 643 4.24 -55.89 5.78
CA THR A 643 4.58 -57.24 5.31
C THR A 643 5.14 -57.22 3.87
N GLY A 644 6.44 -56.92 3.72
CA GLY A 644 7.12 -56.85 2.42
C GLY A 644 8.60 -57.27 2.39
N GLY A 645 9.26 -57.41 3.53
CA GLY A 645 10.70 -57.63 3.64
C GLY A 645 11.30 -56.66 4.67
N ILE A 646 12.52 -56.19 4.38
CA ILE A 646 13.26 -55.20 5.21
C ILE A 646 13.61 -53.91 4.44
N ASN A 647 13.11 -53.78 3.21
CA ASN A 647 13.40 -52.67 2.30
C ASN A 647 12.22 -51.70 2.22
N TYR A 648 12.50 -50.41 2.39
CA TYR A 648 11.48 -49.37 2.28
C TYR A 648 11.26 -48.97 0.81
N TYR A 649 10.01 -48.60 0.51
CA TYR A 649 9.61 -48.05 -0.79
C TYR A 649 8.84 -46.77 -0.50
N THR A 650 9.19 -45.71 -1.21
CA THR A 650 8.57 -44.40 -1.11
C THR A 650 8.62 -43.72 -2.47
N ASP A 651 7.77 -42.72 -2.67
CA ASP A 651 7.63 -42.01 -3.92
C ASP A 651 7.96 -40.53 -3.69
N PHE A 652 8.93 -40.00 -4.43
CA PHE A 652 9.14 -38.55 -4.54
C PHE A 652 8.37 -38.06 -5.76
N THR A 653 7.53 -37.06 -5.55
CA THR A 653 6.88 -36.33 -6.62
C THR A 653 7.56 -34.99 -6.79
N GLU A 654 7.86 -34.63 -8.03
CA GLU A 654 8.35 -33.32 -8.44
C GLU A 654 7.48 -32.15 -7.93
N GLU A 655 8.11 -30.99 -7.73
CA GLU A 655 7.52 -29.77 -7.14
C GLU A 655 6.78 -29.94 -5.79
N ALA A 656 6.90 -31.09 -5.13
CA ALA A 656 6.61 -31.24 -3.72
C ALA A 656 7.65 -30.48 -2.90
N GLN A 657 7.31 -29.28 -2.43
CA GLN A 657 8.22 -28.41 -1.68
C GLN A 657 8.70 -29.00 -0.34
N ASP A 658 8.07 -30.07 0.15
CA ASP A 658 8.44 -30.79 1.37
C ASP A 658 9.33 -32.02 1.07
N PRO A 659 10.58 -32.07 1.59
CA PRO A 659 11.43 -33.26 1.54
C PRO A 659 10.78 -34.51 2.17
N ILE A 660 10.88 -35.67 1.52
CA ILE A 660 10.20 -36.91 1.90
C ILE A 660 11.02 -37.81 2.86
N PRO A 661 10.41 -38.61 3.74
CA PRO A 661 11.13 -39.58 4.58
C PRO A 661 11.77 -40.71 3.76
N ILE A 662 13.00 -41.10 4.14
CA ILE A 662 13.75 -42.19 3.47
C ILE A 662 13.73 -43.52 4.24
N VAL A 663 13.03 -43.59 5.37
CA VAL A 663 12.72 -44.82 6.13
C VAL A 663 11.31 -44.66 6.73
N SER A 664 10.62 -45.76 7.04
CA SER A 664 9.32 -45.69 7.69
C SER A 664 9.40 -45.06 9.09
N GLY A 665 8.34 -44.36 9.52
CA GLY A 665 8.23 -43.83 10.88
C GLY A 665 8.28 -44.92 11.96
N ASP A 666 7.88 -46.15 11.63
CA ASP A 666 7.96 -47.34 12.48
C ASP A 666 9.14 -48.28 12.13
N ALA A 667 10.07 -47.86 11.25
CA ALA A 667 11.27 -48.62 10.91
C ALA A 667 12.06 -49.05 12.16
N LEU A 668 12.75 -50.19 12.07
CA LEU A 668 13.54 -50.78 13.13
C LEU A 668 15.00 -50.95 12.70
N LEU A 669 15.87 -50.84 13.69
CA LEU A 669 17.26 -51.27 13.64
C LEU A 669 17.46 -52.05 14.94
N THR A 670 17.92 -53.28 14.84
CA THR A 670 18.11 -54.16 15.98
C THR A 670 19.44 -54.88 15.88
N ASP A 671 19.95 -55.29 17.02
CA ASP A 671 21.02 -56.26 17.17
C ASP A 671 20.62 -57.16 18.34
N VAL A 672 20.98 -58.43 18.28
CA VAL A 672 20.53 -59.46 19.24
C VAL A 672 21.37 -59.43 20.53
N ASP A 673 22.62 -58.95 20.45
CA ASP A 673 23.57 -58.92 21.56
C ASP A 673 23.93 -57.49 22.00
N ASN A 674 23.79 -56.48 21.15
CA ASN A 674 24.35 -55.14 21.35
C ASN A 674 23.28 -54.04 21.31
N SER A 675 23.10 -53.28 22.40
CA SER A 675 22.16 -52.15 22.46
C SER A 675 22.69 -50.84 21.84
N SER A 676 23.94 -50.84 21.38
CA SER A 676 24.66 -49.70 20.80
C SER A 676 25.43 -50.12 19.57
N LEU A 677 25.54 -49.23 18.58
CA LEU A 677 26.31 -49.44 17.35
C LEU A 677 27.53 -48.51 17.30
N HIS A 678 28.56 -48.94 16.60
CA HIS A 678 29.73 -48.14 16.25
C HIS A 678 29.39 -47.07 15.19
N LEU A 679 28.74 -47.49 14.11
CA LEU A 679 28.35 -46.62 12.99
C LEU A 679 27.09 -47.09 12.26
N VAL A 680 26.49 -46.14 11.53
CA VAL A 680 25.56 -46.41 10.43
C VAL A 680 25.94 -45.56 9.23
N SER A 681 26.18 -46.19 8.09
CA SER A 681 26.47 -45.54 6.81
C SER A 681 25.32 -45.70 5.83
N LEU A 682 25.01 -44.65 5.07
CA LEU A 682 24.11 -44.72 3.93
C LEU A 682 24.68 -44.05 2.67
N ALA A 683 24.36 -44.61 1.52
CA ALA A 683 24.80 -44.12 0.21
C ALA A 683 23.70 -44.26 -0.85
N LEU A 684 23.44 -43.18 -1.58
CA LEU A 684 22.47 -43.12 -2.68
C LEU A 684 23.10 -43.53 -4.01
N SER A 685 22.37 -44.30 -4.82
CA SER A 685 22.79 -44.72 -6.17
C SER A 685 21.58 -45.01 -7.06
N PRO A 686 21.57 -44.58 -8.34
CA PRO A 686 22.50 -43.59 -8.92
C PRO A 686 22.27 -42.20 -8.32
N PHE A 687 23.25 -41.30 -8.49
CA PHE A 687 23.15 -39.87 -8.21
C PHE A 687 23.27 -39.18 -9.57
N LEU A 688 22.26 -38.43 -9.99
CA LEU A 688 22.07 -37.99 -11.39
C LEU A 688 21.77 -36.49 -11.53
N ASP A 689 21.12 -35.89 -10.52
CA ASP A 689 20.49 -34.57 -10.56
C ASP A 689 21.02 -33.70 -9.39
N ASP A 690 20.28 -32.68 -8.94
CA ASP A 690 20.58 -31.98 -7.66
C ASP A 690 19.82 -32.63 -6.49
N GLU A 691 20.21 -33.87 -6.17
CA GLU A 691 19.62 -34.63 -5.07
C GLU A 691 20.33 -34.35 -3.74
N GLU A 692 19.59 -34.20 -2.64
CA GLU A 692 20.14 -34.04 -1.29
C GLU A 692 19.48 -35.01 -0.31
N ILE A 693 20.28 -35.68 0.52
CA ILE A 693 19.79 -36.34 1.74
C ILE A 693 19.97 -35.35 2.90
N GLN A 694 18.90 -34.62 3.17
CA GLN A 694 18.86 -33.65 4.25
C GLN A 694 18.83 -34.35 5.60
N ALA A 695 19.86 -34.07 6.39
CA ALA A 695 19.83 -34.28 7.83
C ALA A 695 19.51 -32.94 8.51
N PRO A 696 18.25 -32.69 8.92
CA PRO A 696 17.92 -31.55 9.77
C PRO A 696 18.59 -31.69 11.15
N THR A 697 18.54 -30.67 11.99
CA THR A 697 19.14 -30.69 13.33
C THR A 697 18.39 -31.62 14.29
N PHE A 698 18.77 -32.89 14.30
CA PHE A 698 18.37 -33.84 15.35
C PHE A 698 19.23 -33.61 16.61
N ASN A 699 18.60 -33.59 17.79
CA ASN A 699 19.27 -33.27 19.06
C ASN A 699 20.04 -34.48 19.63
N SER A 700 21.10 -34.92 18.94
CA SER A 700 22.00 -35.96 19.45
C SER A 700 23.42 -35.43 19.62
N SER A 701 23.80 -35.15 20.86
CA SER A 701 25.20 -34.97 21.27
C SER A 701 26.01 -36.28 21.25
N LEU A 702 25.34 -37.41 20.98
CA LEU A 702 25.91 -38.76 20.97
C LEU A 702 26.31 -39.23 19.57
N LEU A 703 25.94 -38.51 18.51
CA LEU A 703 26.26 -38.88 17.12
C LEU A 703 27.05 -37.78 16.40
N GLN A 704 28.14 -38.19 15.74
CA GLN A 704 28.87 -37.36 14.80
C GLN A 704 28.49 -37.78 13.37
N LEU A 705 27.81 -36.88 12.65
CA LEU A 705 27.53 -37.01 11.23
C LEU A 705 28.75 -36.57 10.39
N HIS A 706 29.27 -37.50 9.59
CA HIS A 706 30.22 -37.24 8.52
C HIS A 706 29.47 -37.22 7.17
N ARG A 707 29.58 -36.12 6.41
CA ARG A 707 29.06 -36.01 5.04
C ARG A 707 30.22 -36.17 4.06
N ALA A 708 30.24 -37.26 3.29
CA ALA A 708 31.21 -37.48 2.23
C ALA A 708 30.76 -36.82 0.91
N SER A 709 29.45 -36.70 0.71
CA SER A 709 28.78 -35.82 -0.26
C SER A 709 27.40 -35.44 0.28
N GLN A 710 26.60 -34.68 -0.49
CA GLN A 710 25.22 -34.34 -0.12
C GLN A 710 24.25 -35.55 -0.11
N VAL A 711 24.66 -36.73 -0.62
CA VAL A 711 23.87 -37.98 -0.61
C VAL A 711 24.59 -39.20 -0.02
N ASN A 712 25.84 -39.04 0.46
CA ASN A 712 26.61 -40.08 1.12
C ASN A 712 26.94 -39.65 2.55
N LEU A 713 26.22 -40.22 3.52
CA LEU A 713 26.24 -39.85 4.93
C LEU A 713 26.74 -41.02 5.77
N THR A 714 27.47 -40.74 6.84
CA THR A 714 27.83 -41.75 7.85
C THR A 714 27.73 -41.15 9.24
N PHE A 715 26.89 -41.76 10.07
CA PHE A 715 26.79 -41.45 11.49
C PHE A 715 27.77 -42.36 12.24
N THR A 716 28.46 -41.79 13.22
CA THR A 716 29.39 -42.51 14.09
C THR A 716 29.08 -42.13 15.54
N GLY A 717 29.23 -43.08 16.46
CA GLY A 717 29.03 -42.81 17.89
C GLY A 717 30.14 -41.91 18.45
N VAL A 718 29.77 -40.84 19.15
CA VAL A 718 30.73 -39.92 19.80
C VAL A 718 31.45 -40.67 20.91
N GLY A 719 32.75 -40.91 20.71
CA GLY A 719 33.58 -41.72 21.62
C GLY A 719 33.74 -43.18 21.20
N GLY A 720 33.05 -43.64 20.14
CA GLY A 720 33.25 -44.96 19.54
C GLY A 720 32.01 -45.86 19.49
N SER A 721 30.91 -45.52 20.16
CA SER A 721 29.59 -46.13 19.94
C SER A 721 28.48 -45.20 20.43
N ALA A 722 27.23 -45.46 20.02
CA ALA A 722 26.05 -44.76 20.50
C ALA A 722 24.82 -45.69 20.51
N PRO A 723 23.77 -45.40 21.30
CA PRO A 723 22.58 -46.25 21.39
C PRO A 723 21.90 -46.43 20.02
N ILE A 724 21.40 -47.64 19.75
CA ILE A 724 20.63 -47.95 18.51
C ILE A 724 19.50 -46.94 18.30
N ALA A 725 18.80 -46.56 19.37
CA ALA A 725 17.72 -45.57 19.33
C ALA A 725 18.17 -44.23 18.73
N SER A 726 19.35 -43.71 19.10
CA SER A 726 19.85 -42.43 18.58
C SER A 726 20.20 -42.51 17.09
N PHE A 727 20.73 -43.64 16.61
CA PHE A 727 20.90 -43.86 15.17
C PHE A 727 19.54 -43.92 14.47
N LEU A 728 18.58 -44.64 15.04
CA LEU A 728 17.24 -44.79 14.45
C LEU A 728 16.46 -43.46 14.41
N GLU A 729 16.59 -42.61 15.42
CA GLU A 729 16.08 -41.23 15.42
C GLU A 729 16.73 -40.39 14.31
N ALA A 730 18.07 -40.43 14.19
CA ALA A 730 18.77 -39.71 13.14
C ALA A 730 18.33 -40.18 11.73
N LEU A 731 18.20 -41.49 11.50
CA LEU A 731 17.68 -42.06 10.25
C LEU A 731 16.23 -41.63 9.98
N LYS A 732 15.35 -41.65 11.00
CA LYS A 732 13.95 -41.21 10.88
C LYS A 732 13.79 -39.70 10.72
N ALA A 733 14.81 -38.92 11.08
CA ALA A 733 14.89 -37.49 10.78
C ALA A 733 15.40 -37.19 9.36
N LEU A 734 16.09 -38.13 8.68
CA LEU A 734 16.58 -37.92 7.32
C LEU A 734 15.43 -37.74 6.32
N ARG A 735 15.62 -36.81 5.40
CA ARG A 735 14.74 -36.59 4.25
C ARG A 735 15.52 -36.65 2.94
N TYR A 736 14.84 -37.03 1.86
CA TYR A 736 15.31 -36.88 0.50
C TYR A 736 14.55 -35.75 -0.18
N ILE A 737 15.27 -34.97 -0.97
CA ILE A 737 14.72 -34.03 -1.94
C ILE A 737 15.53 -34.14 -3.23
N ASN A 738 14.86 -34.06 -4.37
CA ASN A 738 15.50 -33.66 -5.63
C ASN A 738 15.11 -32.20 -5.89
N ARG A 739 16.08 -31.39 -6.33
CA ARG A 739 15.89 -29.96 -6.66
C ARG A 739 15.98 -29.68 -8.16
N ALA A 740 16.06 -30.72 -8.98
CA ALA A 740 15.88 -30.58 -10.42
C ALA A 740 14.41 -30.27 -10.76
N ASP A 741 14.26 -29.26 -11.61
CA ASP A 741 13.07 -28.76 -12.31
C ASP A 741 12.52 -29.76 -13.36
N GLU A 742 13.23 -30.89 -13.54
CA GLU A 742 12.96 -32.05 -14.40
C GLU A 742 13.84 -33.22 -13.91
N PRO A 743 13.40 -34.06 -12.96
CA PRO A 743 14.24 -35.10 -12.35
C PRO A 743 14.22 -36.42 -13.14
N ASP A 744 15.37 -37.07 -13.29
CA ASP A 744 15.45 -38.37 -14.00
C ASP A 744 14.52 -39.39 -13.30
N THR A 745 13.62 -40.04 -14.05
CA THR A 745 12.61 -40.93 -13.46
C THR A 745 13.15 -42.30 -13.01
N THR A 746 14.45 -42.57 -13.15
CA THR A 746 15.12 -43.79 -12.68
C THR A 746 15.01 -43.93 -11.16
N THR A 747 14.42 -45.02 -10.68
CA THR A 747 14.28 -45.33 -9.25
C THR A 747 15.62 -45.22 -8.51
N ARG A 748 15.71 -44.29 -7.55
CA ARG A 748 16.91 -44.13 -6.70
C ARG A 748 16.95 -45.21 -5.63
N ARG A 749 18.15 -45.67 -5.27
CA ARG A 749 18.34 -46.65 -4.18
C ARG A 749 19.34 -46.15 -3.15
N ILE A 750 18.86 -45.89 -1.94
CA ILE A 750 19.71 -45.63 -0.77
C ILE A 750 20.04 -46.98 -0.14
N THR A 751 21.32 -47.27 0.07
CA THR A 751 21.81 -48.50 0.70
C THR A 751 22.27 -48.19 2.11
N PHE A 752 21.77 -48.92 3.12
CA PHE A 752 22.08 -48.74 4.53
C PHE A 752 22.90 -49.93 5.05
N MET A 753 23.91 -49.64 5.88
CA MET A 753 24.71 -50.63 6.59
C MET A 753 25.04 -50.15 8.00
N ALA A 754 25.02 -51.07 8.96
CA ALA A 754 25.30 -50.84 10.37
C ALA A 754 26.45 -51.73 10.87
N SER A 755 27.08 -51.34 11.97
CA SER A 755 28.09 -52.14 12.66
C SER A 755 28.02 -51.91 14.17
N ASP A 756 28.00 -53.00 14.92
CA ASP A 756 28.29 -53.10 16.35
C ASP A 756 29.73 -52.65 16.69
N GLY A 757 30.68 -52.89 15.79
CA GLY A 757 32.12 -52.73 15.95
C GLY A 757 32.91 -54.05 15.83
N ALA A 758 32.23 -55.20 15.80
CA ALA A 758 32.82 -56.54 15.64
C ALA A 758 32.45 -57.18 14.28
N THR A 759 31.24 -56.90 13.79
CA THR A 759 30.62 -57.43 12.57
C THR A 759 29.98 -56.31 11.73
N MET A 760 29.35 -56.67 10.61
CA MET A 760 28.60 -55.74 9.75
C MET A 760 27.22 -56.32 9.48
N SER A 761 26.20 -55.46 9.43
CA SER A 761 24.86 -55.86 9.02
C SER A 761 24.82 -56.39 7.59
N GLN A 762 23.79 -57.18 7.27
CA GLN A 762 23.39 -57.30 5.86
C GLN A 762 22.88 -55.93 5.36
N PRO A 763 23.09 -55.59 4.07
CA PRO A 763 22.65 -54.31 3.54
C PRO A 763 21.13 -54.28 3.33
N ALA A 764 20.48 -53.24 3.82
CA ALA A 764 19.07 -52.95 3.54
C ALA A 764 18.95 -51.73 2.60
N PHE A 765 17.80 -51.61 1.92
CA PHE A 765 17.62 -50.63 0.86
C PHE A 765 16.33 -49.84 1.00
N THR A 766 16.41 -48.53 0.77
CA THR A 766 15.24 -47.72 0.41
C THR A 766 15.26 -47.51 -1.09
N PHE A 767 14.13 -47.80 -1.74
CA PHE A 767 13.88 -47.43 -3.14
C PHE A 767 12.97 -46.21 -3.17
N ILE A 768 13.36 -45.20 -3.94
CA ILE A 768 12.58 -43.98 -4.18
C ILE A 768 12.16 -43.97 -5.64
N THR A 769 10.87 -44.13 -5.91
CA THR A 769 10.32 -43.84 -7.25
C THR A 769 10.34 -42.34 -7.45
N ILE A 770 10.82 -41.88 -8.60
CA ILE A 770 10.73 -40.46 -8.98
C ILE A 770 9.56 -40.36 -9.95
N ASN A 771 8.50 -39.68 -9.51
CA ASN A 771 7.35 -39.32 -10.33
C ASN A 771 7.52 -37.86 -10.75
N SER A 772 7.69 -37.60 -12.04
CA SER A 772 7.54 -36.25 -12.56
C SER A 772 6.08 -35.80 -12.51
N ILE A 773 5.87 -34.50 -12.41
CA ILE A 773 4.59 -33.84 -12.69
C ILE A 773 4.69 -33.32 -14.12
N ASN A 774 3.63 -33.49 -14.91
CA ASN A 774 3.56 -32.90 -16.23
C ASN A 774 3.58 -31.37 -16.09
N ASP A 775 4.69 -30.73 -16.47
CA ASP A 775 4.82 -29.27 -16.40
C ASP A 775 3.82 -28.58 -17.35
N VAL A 776 3.60 -27.28 -17.18
CA VAL A 776 2.65 -26.52 -18.01
C VAL A 776 3.37 -25.88 -19.20
N PRO A 777 2.99 -26.21 -20.47
CA PRO A 777 3.66 -25.68 -21.64
C PRO A 777 3.83 -24.16 -21.61
N GLN A 778 5.01 -23.66 -21.94
CA GLN A 778 5.32 -22.24 -21.95
C GLN A 778 5.33 -21.67 -23.38
N LEU A 779 4.43 -20.72 -23.61
CA LEU A 779 4.33 -19.95 -24.85
C LEU A 779 4.71 -18.50 -24.58
N ASN A 780 5.69 -17.99 -25.31
CA ASN A 780 5.83 -16.56 -25.55
C ASN A 780 5.44 -16.24 -26.99
N LEU A 781 4.61 -15.22 -27.20
CA LEU A 781 4.28 -14.73 -28.54
C LEU A 781 5.45 -14.00 -29.21
N THR A 782 6.48 -13.66 -28.44
CA THR A 782 7.73 -13.04 -28.91
C THR A 782 8.94 -13.82 -28.38
N SER A 783 10.15 -13.41 -28.76
CA SER A 783 11.38 -14.05 -28.27
C SER A 783 11.66 -13.91 -26.76
N THR A 784 10.92 -13.04 -26.05
CA THR A 784 11.17 -12.73 -24.61
C THR A 784 9.92 -12.46 -23.77
N SER A 785 8.79 -12.13 -24.40
CA SER A 785 7.61 -11.61 -23.73
C SER A 785 6.38 -12.46 -24.04
N ARG A 786 5.71 -12.95 -22.98
CA ARG A 786 4.50 -13.77 -23.07
C ARG A 786 3.28 -12.99 -23.54
N ASN A 787 3.00 -11.89 -22.85
CA ASN A 787 2.04 -10.89 -23.31
C ASN A 787 2.81 -9.72 -23.91
N TYR A 788 2.28 -9.13 -24.97
CA TYR A 788 2.83 -7.92 -25.57
C TYR A 788 1.76 -7.19 -26.37
N THR A 789 1.99 -5.89 -26.56
CA THR A 789 1.14 -5.03 -27.37
C THR A 789 1.75 -4.89 -28.76
N ILE A 790 0.97 -5.13 -29.80
CA ILE A 790 1.27 -4.74 -31.18
C ILE A 790 0.29 -3.66 -31.63
N SER A 791 0.69 -2.92 -32.66
CA SER A 791 -0.22 -2.08 -33.42
C SER A 791 -0.53 -2.78 -34.73
N TRP A 792 -1.81 -3.02 -35.02
CA TRP A 792 -2.26 -3.20 -36.40
C TRP A 792 -2.72 -1.83 -36.89
N THR A 793 -2.12 -1.37 -37.96
CA THR A 793 -2.60 -0.18 -38.68
C THR A 793 -3.74 -0.61 -39.58
N GLU A 794 -4.81 0.18 -39.61
CA GLU A 794 -5.98 0.00 -40.47
C GLU A 794 -5.61 -0.14 -41.95
N ASN A 795 -6.45 -0.86 -42.71
CA ASN A 795 -6.24 -1.23 -44.13
C ASN A 795 -4.93 -1.97 -44.49
N ASP A 796 -4.03 -2.21 -43.52
CA ASP A 796 -2.74 -2.86 -43.73
C ASP A 796 -2.87 -4.39 -43.87
N MET A 797 -1.89 -5.02 -44.51
CA MET A 797 -1.85 -6.48 -44.69
C MET A 797 -1.93 -7.23 -43.34
N PRO A 798 -2.55 -8.43 -43.26
CA PRO A 798 -2.75 -9.14 -42.00
C PRO A 798 -1.47 -9.29 -41.17
N ILE A 799 -1.45 -8.66 -39.99
CA ILE A 799 -0.29 -8.64 -39.11
C ILE A 799 -0.10 -9.99 -38.43
N THR A 800 1.15 -10.42 -38.25
CA THR A 800 1.43 -11.63 -37.48
C THR A 800 1.27 -11.31 -35.99
N MET A 801 0.39 -12.05 -35.30
CA MET A 801 0.16 -11.89 -33.85
C MET A 801 1.34 -12.36 -32.99
N THR A 802 2.36 -12.96 -33.61
CA THR A 802 3.60 -13.37 -32.96
C THR A 802 4.82 -12.76 -33.67
N SER A 803 5.89 -12.48 -32.92
CA SER A 803 7.15 -11.93 -33.45
C SER A 803 8.34 -12.74 -32.94
N SER A 804 8.65 -13.82 -33.67
CA SER A 804 9.56 -14.90 -33.25
C SER A 804 9.06 -15.60 -31.97
N PRO A 805 7.90 -16.27 -31.99
CA PRO A 805 7.37 -16.95 -30.81
C PRO A 805 8.34 -18.00 -30.30
N SER A 806 8.49 -18.12 -28.97
CA SER A 806 9.18 -19.24 -28.33
C SER A 806 8.16 -20.19 -27.73
N VAL A 807 8.26 -21.48 -28.09
CA VAL A 807 7.56 -22.56 -27.41
C VAL A 807 8.61 -23.36 -26.67
N TYR A 808 8.45 -23.48 -25.36
CA TYR A 808 9.24 -24.35 -24.51
C TYR A 808 8.29 -25.16 -23.63
N ASP A 809 8.69 -26.37 -23.32
CA ASP A 809 8.01 -27.30 -22.44
C ASP A 809 9.11 -28.23 -21.93
N ALA A 810 9.09 -28.55 -20.64
CA ALA A 810 10.20 -29.15 -19.93
C ALA A 810 10.22 -30.68 -20.13
N ASP A 811 9.08 -31.35 -19.89
CA ASP A 811 8.92 -32.78 -20.13
C ASP A 811 8.47 -33.09 -21.58
N SER A 812 7.67 -32.20 -22.18
CA SER A 812 6.86 -32.54 -23.35
C SER A 812 7.43 -32.05 -24.68
N THR A 813 8.19 -32.93 -25.34
CA THR A 813 8.81 -32.68 -26.65
C THR A 813 7.83 -32.52 -27.84
N GLY A 814 6.51 -32.58 -27.64
CA GLY A 814 5.51 -32.53 -28.72
C GLY A 814 4.13 -32.02 -28.31
N PHE A 815 3.55 -31.17 -29.16
CA PHE A 815 2.32 -30.41 -28.92
C PHE A 815 1.17 -30.87 -29.82
N THR A 816 0.00 -31.12 -29.23
CA THR A 816 -1.20 -31.65 -29.90
C THR A 816 -2.23 -30.60 -30.31
N ALA A 817 -2.22 -29.39 -29.74
CA ALA A 817 -3.20 -28.36 -30.10
C ALA A 817 -2.72 -26.90 -29.91
N VAL A 818 -3.38 -26.00 -30.64
CA VAL A 818 -3.42 -24.55 -30.41
C VAL A 818 -4.88 -24.16 -30.21
N ARG A 819 -5.16 -23.28 -29.24
CA ARG A 819 -6.39 -22.51 -29.18
C ARG A 819 -6.10 -21.02 -29.17
N VAL A 820 -7.02 -20.22 -29.67
CA VAL A 820 -7.08 -18.77 -29.46
C VAL A 820 -8.43 -18.50 -28.82
N GLY A 821 -8.43 -17.92 -27.63
CA GLY A 821 -9.65 -17.54 -26.91
C GLY A 821 -9.70 -16.03 -26.75
N ASP A 822 -10.87 -15.46 -26.98
CA ASP A 822 -11.01 -14.03 -27.24
C ASP A 822 -11.70 -13.36 -26.06
N VAL A 823 -11.13 -12.25 -25.57
CA VAL A 823 -11.75 -11.49 -24.47
C VAL A 823 -12.72 -10.43 -25.00
N ASN A 824 -12.39 -9.81 -26.13
CA ASN A 824 -13.14 -8.74 -26.79
C ASN A 824 -13.11 -8.91 -28.33
N GLU A 825 -13.79 -9.92 -28.87
CA GLU A 825 -14.01 -10.08 -30.32
C GLU A 825 -15.04 -9.04 -30.83
N VAL A 826 -14.82 -8.46 -32.00
CA VAL A 826 -15.68 -7.44 -32.63
C VAL A 826 -16.04 -7.87 -34.06
N SER A 827 -16.99 -7.16 -34.69
CA SER A 827 -17.29 -7.33 -36.12
C SER A 827 -16.03 -7.29 -36.98
N GLY A 828 -16.02 -8.12 -38.03
CA GLY A 828 -15.00 -8.13 -39.07
C GLY A 828 -13.65 -8.76 -38.70
N ASP A 829 -13.40 -9.08 -37.43
CA ASP A 829 -12.13 -9.67 -37.00
C ASP A 829 -11.89 -11.06 -37.64
N LEU A 830 -10.68 -11.28 -38.19
CA LEU A 830 -10.30 -12.51 -38.89
C LEU A 830 -8.98 -13.09 -38.35
N ILE A 831 -9.11 -14.23 -37.67
CA ILE A 831 -7.98 -15.01 -37.14
C ILE A 831 -7.62 -16.15 -38.09
N THR A 832 -6.40 -16.14 -38.63
CA THR A 832 -5.89 -17.21 -39.50
C THR A 832 -4.61 -17.85 -38.96
N LEU A 833 -4.45 -19.15 -39.18
CA LEU A 833 -3.23 -19.89 -38.92
C LEU A 833 -2.80 -20.58 -40.23
N ASN A 834 -1.56 -20.37 -40.66
CA ASN A 834 -1.04 -20.84 -41.95
C ASN A 834 -1.94 -20.42 -43.14
N GLY A 835 -2.46 -19.20 -43.10
CA GLY A 835 -3.35 -18.63 -44.11
C GLY A 835 -4.74 -19.28 -44.20
N SER A 836 -5.13 -20.11 -43.23
CA SER A 836 -6.47 -20.70 -43.12
C SER A 836 -7.18 -20.14 -41.89
N GLN A 837 -8.42 -19.65 -42.05
CA GLN A 837 -9.23 -19.20 -40.92
C GLN A 837 -9.41 -20.34 -39.91
N LEU A 838 -9.21 -20.06 -38.62
CA LEU A 838 -9.41 -21.07 -37.58
C LEU A 838 -10.90 -21.40 -37.43
N MET A 839 -11.19 -22.63 -37.03
CA MET A 839 -12.56 -23.06 -36.72
C MET A 839 -12.88 -22.79 -35.25
N MET A 840 -14.04 -22.20 -34.99
CA MET A 840 -14.59 -22.05 -33.64
C MET A 840 -14.91 -23.44 -33.06
N ASP A 841 -14.65 -23.64 -31.76
CA ASP A 841 -14.98 -24.86 -31.03
C ASP A 841 -16.51 -25.04 -30.97
N PRO A 842 -17.07 -26.17 -31.45
CA PRO A 842 -18.51 -26.44 -31.37
C PRO A 842 -19.12 -26.42 -29.96
N ASN A 843 -18.30 -26.42 -28.91
CA ASN A 843 -18.70 -26.49 -27.51
C ASN A 843 -18.46 -25.17 -26.74
N HIS A 844 -17.68 -24.23 -27.30
CA HIS A 844 -17.29 -22.99 -26.64
C HIS A 844 -17.36 -21.81 -27.62
N ASN A 845 -18.31 -20.91 -27.41
CA ASN A 845 -18.37 -19.64 -28.15
C ASN A 845 -17.07 -18.85 -27.97
N ASN A 846 -16.63 -18.14 -29.01
CA ASN A 846 -15.47 -17.22 -29.00
C ASN A 846 -14.14 -17.90 -28.57
N ILE A 847 -14.02 -19.20 -28.83
CA ILE A 847 -12.74 -19.93 -28.79
C ILE A 847 -12.53 -20.63 -30.12
N TYR A 848 -11.41 -20.35 -30.76
CA TYR A 848 -10.92 -20.97 -31.98
C TYR A 848 -9.91 -22.07 -31.65
N ILE A 849 -9.97 -23.23 -32.31
CA ILE A 849 -9.09 -24.37 -32.01
C ILE A 849 -8.56 -25.08 -33.26
N ALA A 850 -7.26 -25.36 -33.26
CA ALA A 850 -6.57 -26.23 -34.21
C ALA A 850 -5.97 -27.42 -33.45
N THR A 851 -6.38 -28.63 -33.81
CA THR A 851 -5.83 -29.89 -33.25
C THR A 851 -5.00 -30.63 -34.29
N PHE A 852 -3.91 -31.26 -33.84
CA PHE A 852 -2.93 -31.91 -34.70
C PHE A 852 -3.03 -33.44 -34.54
N PRO A 853 -3.34 -34.20 -35.61
CA PRO A 853 -3.43 -35.67 -35.55
C PRO A 853 -2.13 -36.39 -35.18
N THR A 854 -1.01 -35.66 -35.21
CA THR A 854 0.32 -36.08 -34.75
C THR A 854 0.94 -34.89 -34.02
N PRO A 855 1.53 -35.05 -32.81
CA PRO A 855 2.14 -33.95 -32.09
C PRO A 855 3.25 -33.25 -32.91
N LEU A 856 3.27 -31.92 -32.87
CA LEU A 856 4.29 -31.08 -33.50
C LEU A 856 5.43 -30.83 -32.50
N THR A 857 6.69 -30.85 -32.95
CA THR A 857 7.81 -30.41 -32.09
C THR A 857 7.76 -28.91 -31.83
N ALA A 858 8.40 -28.42 -30.76
CA ALA A 858 8.48 -26.99 -30.42
C ALA A 858 8.82 -26.11 -31.64
N SER A 859 9.89 -26.43 -32.36
CA SER A 859 10.28 -25.67 -33.57
C SER A 859 9.24 -25.74 -34.69
N ALA A 860 8.56 -26.87 -34.89
CA ALA A 860 7.48 -26.99 -35.88
C ALA A 860 6.25 -26.15 -35.48
N LEU A 861 5.91 -26.11 -34.19
CA LEU A 861 4.82 -25.29 -33.67
C LEU A 861 5.17 -23.80 -33.68
N GLN A 862 6.40 -23.40 -33.34
CA GLN A 862 6.87 -22.01 -33.48
C GLN A 862 6.75 -21.51 -34.92
N ASN A 863 7.19 -22.31 -35.90
CA ASN A 863 7.03 -21.98 -37.33
C ASN A 863 5.57 -21.89 -37.77
N LEU A 864 4.66 -22.62 -37.12
CA LEU A 864 3.22 -22.53 -37.36
C LEU A 864 2.63 -21.28 -36.70
N LEU A 865 2.97 -20.99 -35.45
CA LEU A 865 2.53 -19.80 -34.72
C LEU A 865 3.10 -18.49 -35.31
N SER A 866 4.26 -18.52 -35.98
CA SER A 866 4.74 -17.40 -36.81
C SER A 866 3.94 -17.19 -38.12
N THR A 867 2.85 -17.93 -38.30
CA THR A 867 1.82 -17.68 -39.34
C THR A 867 0.42 -17.45 -38.73
N LEU A 868 0.34 -17.27 -37.41
CA LEU A 868 -0.88 -16.84 -36.72
C LEU A 868 -1.05 -15.34 -36.95
N SER A 869 -2.08 -14.94 -37.69
CA SER A 869 -2.29 -13.56 -38.13
C SER A 869 -3.68 -13.01 -37.78
N PHE A 870 -3.72 -11.71 -37.54
CA PHE A 870 -4.92 -10.91 -37.36
C PHE A 870 -5.08 -9.92 -38.53
N SER A 871 -6.32 -9.69 -38.91
CA SER A 871 -6.77 -8.56 -39.74
C SER A 871 -8.25 -8.34 -39.43
N ASN A 872 -8.75 -7.12 -39.59
CA ASN A 872 -10.19 -6.90 -39.76
C ASN A 872 -10.55 -6.90 -41.26
N ILE A 873 -11.83 -7.10 -41.60
CA ILE A 873 -12.35 -7.07 -42.99
C ILE A 873 -13.34 -5.92 -43.23
N ASP A 874 -13.77 -5.23 -42.17
CA ASP A 874 -14.56 -4.01 -42.25
C ASP A 874 -13.62 -2.85 -42.61
N GLU A 875 -14.07 -1.95 -43.48
CA GLU A 875 -13.29 -0.82 -44.05
C GLU A 875 -12.95 0.26 -43.01
N GLU A 876 -13.71 0.27 -41.91
CA GLU A 876 -13.55 1.11 -40.70
C GLU A 876 -13.60 0.20 -39.46
N PRO A 877 -12.46 -0.38 -39.02
CA PRO A 877 -12.41 -1.36 -37.95
C PRO A 877 -12.43 -0.66 -36.59
N PRO A 878 -13.42 -0.93 -35.70
CA PRO A 878 -13.59 -0.16 -34.47
C PRO A 878 -12.33 -0.10 -33.60
N VAL A 879 -11.89 1.10 -33.21
CA VAL A 879 -10.60 1.36 -32.52
C VAL A 879 -10.47 0.82 -31.08
N THR A 880 -11.42 0.01 -30.62
CA THR A 880 -11.33 -0.68 -29.33
C THR A 880 -10.24 -1.76 -29.35
N ASP A 881 -9.31 -1.71 -28.40
CA ASP A 881 -8.22 -2.66 -28.27
C ASP A 881 -8.69 -4.13 -28.24
N ARG A 882 -8.17 -4.94 -29.16
CA ARG A 882 -8.45 -6.38 -29.19
C ARG A 882 -7.48 -7.13 -28.28
N VAL A 883 -7.95 -8.16 -27.59
CA VAL A 883 -7.11 -9.04 -26.78
C VAL A 883 -7.35 -10.49 -27.16
N TYR A 884 -6.38 -11.07 -27.86
CA TYR A 884 -6.38 -12.46 -28.33
C TYR A 884 -5.43 -13.29 -27.47
N CYS A 885 -5.99 -14.24 -26.72
CA CYS A 885 -5.24 -15.08 -25.78
C CYS A 885 -4.99 -16.47 -26.37
N VAL A 886 -3.78 -16.68 -26.87
CA VAL A 886 -3.33 -17.96 -27.42
C VAL A 886 -3.01 -18.93 -26.26
N SER A 887 -3.37 -20.20 -26.39
CA SER A 887 -2.80 -21.28 -25.57
C SER A 887 -2.39 -22.46 -26.45
N ILE A 888 -1.39 -23.21 -26.00
CA ILE A 888 -0.93 -24.46 -26.63
C ILE A 888 -1.17 -25.63 -25.68
N SER A 889 -1.19 -26.85 -26.22
CA SER A 889 -1.29 -28.08 -25.43
C SER A 889 -0.30 -29.12 -25.94
N ASP A 890 0.40 -29.74 -25.01
CA ASP A 890 1.14 -31.00 -25.12
C ASP A 890 0.19 -32.18 -25.46
N GLY A 891 -0.94 -32.28 -24.77
CA GLY A 891 -1.91 -33.37 -24.80
C GLY A 891 -2.45 -33.75 -23.41
N PHE A 892 -1.87 -33.20 -22.34
CA PHE A 892 -2.25 -33.42 -20.94
C PHE A 892 -2.70 -32.11 -20.28
N SER A 893 -1.94 -31.04 -20.50
CA SER A 893 -2.10 -29.70 -19.94
C SER A 893 -2.44 -28.67 -21.04
N TRP A 894 -2.76 -27.46 -20.63
CA TRP A 894 -2.78 -26.29 -21.51
C TRP A 894 -1.86 -25.23 -20.95
N SER A 895 -1.11 -24.56 -21.81
CA SER A 895 -0.34 -23.37 -21.42
C SER A 895 -1.25 -22.36 -20.75
N TYR A 896 -0.70 -21.61 -19.79
CA TYR A 896 -1.32 -20.34 -19.43
C TYR A 896 -1.48 -19.47 -20.70
N PRO A 897 -2.56 -18.68 -20.81
CA PRO A 897 -2.79 -17.87 -21.99
C PRO A 897 -1.67 -16.83 -22.18
N ALA A 898 -1.14 -16.78 -23.39
CA ALA A 898 -0.22 -15.76 -23.88
C ALA A 898 -1.05 -14.80 -24.74
N CYS A 899 -1.25 -13.58 -24.26
CA CYS A 899 -2.21 -12.65 -24.85
C CYS A 899 -1.50 -11.53 -25.62
N VAL A 900 -1.85 -11.39 -26.90
CA VAL A 900 -1.49 -10.19 -27.66
C VAL A 900 -2.60 -9.16 -27.49
N GLU A 901 -2.22 -7.95 -27.09
CA GLU A 901 -3.06 -6.78 -27.23
C GLU A 901 -2.80 -6.17 -28.61
N ILE A 902 -3.84 -5.99 -29.41
CA ILE A 902 -3.76 -5.32 -30.70
C ILE A 902 -4.39 -3.95 -30.54
N LYS A 903 -3.54 -2.92 -30.46
CA LYS A 903 -3.97 -1.54 -30.69
C LYS A 903 -4.33 -1.44 -32.16
N VAL A 904 -5.61 -1.22 -32.46
CA VAL A 904 -6.01 -0.79 -33.79
C VAL A 904 -5.59 0.68 -33.87
N ILE A 905 -4.53 0.97 -34.63
CA ILE A 905 -4.18 2.35 -34.98
C ILE A 905 -5.09 2.69 -36.17
N PRO A 906 -6.07 3.60 -36.00
CA PRO A 906 -6.80 4.09 -37.15
C PRO A 906 -5.84 4.83 -38.08
N VAL A 907 -6.07 4.73 -39.37
CA VAL A 907 -5.37 5.56 -40.35
C VAL A 907 -6.29 6.71 -40.66
N ASN A 908 -5.76 7.92 -40.66
CA ASN A 908 -6.40 8.99 -41.42
C ASN A 908 -6.14 8.71 -42.91
N ASP A 909 -7.01 7.89 -43.52
CA ASP A 909 -7.06 7.64 -44.97
C ASP A 909 -8.39 8.05 -45.63
N ASN A 910 -9.43 8.38 -44.84
CA ASN A 910 -10.53 9.21 -45.31
C ASN A 910 -10.17 10.69 -45.21
N ALA A 911 -10.67 11.50 -46.15
CA ALA A 911 -10.62 12.95 -46.02
C ALA A 911 -11.93 13.45 -45.39
N PRO A 912 -11.89 14.37 -44.40
CA PRO A 912 -13.08 14.85 -43.69
C PRO A 912 -14.03 15.57 -44.62
N VAL A 913 -15.13 14.90 -45.00
CA VAL A 913 -16.03 15.40 -46.05
C VAL A 913 -16.90 16.52 -45.49
N ILE A 914 -16.75 17.74 -46.01
CA ILE A 914 -17.69 18.82 -45.73
C ILE A 914 -18.97 18.57 -46.53
N SER A 915 -20.05 18.25 -45.81
CA SER A 915 -21.34 17.97 -46.41
C SER A 915 -22.34 19.08 -46.08
N PRO A 916 -23.01 19.70 -47.08
CA PRO A 916 -22.65 19.71 -48.49
C PRO A 916 -21.37 20.51 -48.77
N SER A 917 -20.62 20.15 -49.82
CA SER A 917 -19.37 20.82 -50.23
C SER A 917 -19.55 22.26 -50.74
N GLU A 918 -20.79 22.65 -51.03
CA GLU A 918 -21.20 24.04 -51.19
C GLU A 918 -22.39 24.28 -50.26
N ALA A 919 -22.26 25.26 -49.35
CA ALA A 919 -23.39 25.73 -48.56
C ALA A 919 -23.67 27.18 -48.88
N THR A 920 -24.95 27.52 -48.98
CA THR A 920 -25.40 28.90 -48.90
C THR A 920 -25.88 29.15 -47.48
N VAL A 921 -25.21 30.06 -46.77
CA VAL A 921 -25.76 30.67 -45.56
C VAL A 921 -26.22 32.08 -45.92
N THR A 922 -27.43 32.42 -45.50
CA THR A 922 -28.00 33.75 -45.72
C THR A 922 -27.83 34.55 -44.44
N VAL A 923 -26.89 35.49 -44.46
CA VAL A 923 -26.56 36.37 -43.34
C VAL A 923 -27.10 37.75 -43.66
N GLN A 924 -27.72 38.43 -42.71
CA GLN A 924 -28.26 39.77 -42.94
C GLN A 924 -27.14 40.81 -42.81
N GLU A 925 -27.14 41.83 -43.66
CA GLU A 925 -26.18 42.94 -43.54
C GLU A 925 -26.39 43.79 -42.30
N ASN A 926 -25.43 44.68 -42.04
CA ASN A 926 -25.33 45.50 -40.84
C ASN A 926 -25.22 44.71 -39.51
N MET A 927 -25.18 43.37 -39.56
CA MET A 927 -24.92 42.49 -38.41
C MET A 927 -23.45 42.52 -37.97
N THR A 928 -23.22 42.47 -36.66
CA THR A 928 -21.88 42.40 -36.04
C THR A 928 -21.91 41.59 -34.73
N ASN A 929 -20.89 40.78 -34.50
CA ASN A 929 -20.68 39.96 -33.28
C ASN A 929 -21.87 39.04 -32.93
N THR A 930 -22.65 38.64 -33.94
CA THR A 930 -23.75 37.70 -33.81
C THR A 930 -23.30 36.30 -34.23
N PRO A 931 -23.30 35.30 -33.32
CA PRO A 931 -22.97 33.92 -33.67
C PRO A 931 -24.11 33.33 -34.50
N TYR A 932 -23.97 33.40 -35.82
CA TYR A 932 -24.91 32.76 -36.73
C TYR A 932 -24.79 31.24 -36.60
N ILE A 933 -25.92 30.58 -36.38
CA ILE A 933 -25.99 29.13 -36.50
C ILE A 933 -25.92 28.81 -37.98
N LEU A 934 -24.87 28.09 -38.40
CA LEU A 934 -24.79 27.48 -39.72
C LEU A 934 -26.07 26.66 -40.02
N PRO A 935 -26.37 26.36 -41.30
CA PRO A 935 -27.31 25.30 -41.62
C PRO A 935 -26.96 24.05 -40.79
N THR A 936 -27.93 23.44 -40.10
CA THR A 936 -27.68 22.27 -39.21
C THR A 936 -27.27 21.00 -39.96
N ASN A 937 -27.02 21.15 -41.26
CA ASN A 937 -26.61 20.16 -42.24
C ASN A 937 -25.40 20.64 -43.05
N PHE A 938 -24.74 21.76 -42.69
CA PHE A 938 -23.40 22.11 -43.16
C PHE A 938 -22.41 21.72 -42.07
N THR A 939 -21.92 20.50 -42.20
CA THR A 939 -21.11 19.81 -41.20
C THR A 939 -20.06 19.01 -41.92
N ALA A 940 -18.81 19.14 -41.50
CA ALA A 940 -17.82 18.14 -41.81
C ALA A 940 -18.15 16.87 -41.04
N THR A 941 -18.13 15.75 -41.74
CA THR A 941 -18.14 14.41 -41.16
C THR A 941 -16.89 13.73 -41.66
N ASP A 942 -15.96 13.45 -40.75
CA ASP A 942 -15.00 12.40 -41.02
C ASP A 942 -15.69 11.03 -40.96
N LEU A 943 -15.09 10.05 -41.63
CA LEU A 943 -15.47 8.65 -41.48
C LEU A 943 -14.52 7.92 -40.52
N ASP A 944 -13.27 8.40 -40.43
CA ASP A 944 -12.23 7.88 -39.53
C ASP A 944 -12.74 7.69 -38.10
N ASN A 945 -12.30 6.59 -37.48
CA ASN A 945 -12.67 6.25 -36.11
C ASN A 945 -12.17 7.26 -35.04
N VAL A 946 -12.89 7.31 -33.92
CA VAL A 946 -12.95 8.48 -33.01
C VAL A 946 -11.76 8.62 -32.04
N ASP A 947 -10.56 8.88 -32.56
CA ASP A 947 -9.41 9.34 -31.77
C ASP A 947 -8.95 10.76 -32.19
N SER A 948 -7.65 11.10 -32.08
CA SER A 948 -7.15 12.45 -32.36
C SER A 948 -7.34 12.95 -33.79
N HIS A 949 -7.58 12.05 -34.75
CA HIS A 949 -7.72 12.41 -36.18
C HIS A 949 -9.13 12.96 -36.49
N SER A 950 -10.18 12.43 -35.85
CA SER A 950 -11.55 12.94 -36.01
C SER A 950 -11.80 14.31 -35.33
N ASN A 951 -10.75 14.97 -34.82
CA ASN A 951 -10.83 16.24 -34.10
C ASN A 951 -10.69 17.44 -35.07
N LEU A 952 -11.73 17.63 -35.86
CA LEU A 952 -11.76 18.51 -37.02
C LEU A 952 -11.49 19.98 -36.69
N THR A 953 -10.33 20.48 -37.12
CA THR A 953 -9.99 21.91 -37.01
C THR A 953 -10.54 22.67 -38.23
N TRP A 954 -11.30 23.73 -37.94
CA TRP A 954 -11.96 24.55 -38.95
C TRP A 954 -11.21 25.86 -39.14
N ALA A 955 -11.03 26.30 -40.39
CA ALA A 955 -10.38 27.57 -40.70
C ALA A 955 -10.96 28.24 -41.96
N ILE A 956 -10.98 29.57 -41.94
CA ILE A 956 -11.19 30.38 -43.15
C ILE A 956 -9.81 30.56 -43.79
N VAL A 957 -9.47 29.64 -44.69
CA VAL A 957 -8.11 29.55 -45.27
C VAL A 957 -7.91 30.43 -46.49
N SER A 958 -8.97 30.80 -47.20
CA SER A 958 -8.92 31.72 -48.34
C SER A 958 -10.33 32.17 -48.75
N GLY A 959 -10.42 32.90 -49.86
CA GLY A 959 -11.67 33.37 -50.44
C GLY A 959 -11.77 34.88 -50.34
N ASP A 960 -12.97 35.37 -50.04
CA ASP A 960 -13.27 36.80 -50.00
C ASP A 960 -13.00 37.48 -48.64
N ASP A 961 -12.18 36.85 -47.78
CA ASP A 961 -11.84 37.32 -46.44
C ASP A 961 -10.37 37.03 -46.05
N CYS A 962 -9.93 37.51 -44.88
CA CYS A 962 -8.52 37.53 -44.48
C CYS A 962 -7.95 36.15 -44.05
N HIS A 963 -6.75 35.81 -44.51
CA HIS A 963 -6.05 34.59 -44.13
C HIS A 963 -5.42 34.71 -42.73
N GLN A 964 -5.84 33.89 -41.76
CA GLN A 964 -5.12 33.75 -40.50
C GLN A 964 -4.05 32.65 -40.59
N SER A 965 -2.77 33.01 -40.43
CA SER A 965 -1.66 32.03 -40.34
C SER A 965 -0.51 32.56 -39.47
N ALA A 966 -0.49 32.16 -38.19
CA ALA A 966 0.42 32.74 -37.19
C ALA A 966 0.93 31.75 -36.11
N SER A 967 1.11 30.46 -36.43
CA SER A 967 1.68 29.46 -35.49
C SER A 967 2.38 28.27 -36.16
N ALA A 968 3.29 28.53 -37.12
CA ALA A 968 4.03 27.46 -37.81
C ALA A 968 5.50 27.78 -38.19
N MET A 969 6.13 28.81 -37.60
CA MET A 969 7.54 29.14 -37.87
C MET A 969 8.34 29.43 -36.58
N ASN A 970 8.99 28.39 -36.02
CA ASN A 970 10.25 28.58 -35.30
C ASN A 970 11.00 27.26 -35.00
N MET A 971 11.80 26.76 -35.94
CA MET A 971 13.00 26.00 -35.60
C MET A 971 14.07 26.08 -36.73
N PHE A 972 15.34 25.98 -36.36
CA PHE A 972 16.53 25.98 -37.24
C PHE A 972 16.91 27.30 -37.95
N SER A 973 17.38 28.24 -37.13
CA SER A 973 18.70 28.90 -37.28
C SER A 973 19.18 29.34 -38.67
N PHE A 974 19.29 30.66 -38.87
CA PHE A 974 20.16 31.24 -39.90
C PHE A 974 21.65 30.86 -39.70
N SER A 975 22.24 30.22 -40.70
CA SER A 975 23.68 30.35 -41.01
C SER A 975 23.80 30.84 -42.45
N GLY A 976 24.28 32.07 -42.63
CA GLY A 976 23.85 32.89 -43.77
C GLY A 976 24.42 32.53 -45.14
N ASP A 977 23.71 33.01 -46.16
CA ASP A 977 24.33 33.84 -47.19
C ASP A 977 23.46 35.09 -47.45
N ASN A 978 24.01 36.09 -48.12
CA ASN A 978 23.40 37.40 -48.36
C ASN A 978 23.14 37.61 -49.86
N SER A 979 21.98 37.16 -50.35
CA SER A 979 21.56 37.37 -51.75
C SER A 979 20.16 37.97 -51.84
N THR A 980 20.03 39.06 -52.60
CA THR A 980 18.80 39.84 -52.76
C THR A 980 17.70 39.10 -53.51
N SER A 981 16.49 39.09 -52.95
CA SER A 981 15.26 39.24 -53.73
C SER A 981 14.42 40.37 -53.11
N SER A 982 13.59 41.02 -53.92
CA SER A 982 12.70 42.10 -53.51
C SER A 982 11.32 41.79 -54.07
N ASP A 983 10.41 41.36 -53.21
CA ASP A 983 9.03 41.07 -53.59
C ASP A 983 8.02 41.83 -52.72
N TYR A 984 6.80 41.93 -53.24
CA TYR A 984 5.84 42.97 -52.87
C TYR A 984 5.06 42.60 -51.60
N ILE A 985 5.07 43.48 -50.59
CA ILE A 985 4.18 43.35 -49.43
C ILE A 985 2.81 43.92 -49.80
N VAL A 986 1.77 43.10 -49.65
CA VAL A 986 0.37 43.52 -49.69
C VAL A 986 -0.13 43.59 -48.25
N GLU A 987 -0.81 44.68 -47.86
CA GLU A 987 -1.41 44.80 -46.53
C GLU A 987 -2.63 43.87 -46.42
N PRO A 988 -2.80 43.12 -45.31
CA PRO A 988 -3.92 42.21 -45.15
C PRO A 988 -5.23 42.98 -44.94
N LEU A 989 -6.31 42.50 -45.56
CA LEU A 989 -7.67 42.96 -45.28
C LEU A 989 -8.04 42.64 -43.81
N PRO A 990 -8.89 43.44 -43.15
CA PRO A 990 -9.44 43.08 -41.85
C PRO A 990 -10.45 41.92 -42.02
N CYS A 991 -10.25 40.83 -41.27
CA CYS A 991 -11.17 39.69 -41.29
C CYS A 991 -12.60 40.13 -40.94
N ARG A 992 -13.58 39.73 -41.77
CA ARG A 992 -15.02 40.00 -41.56
C ARG A 992 -15.75 38.84 -40.93
N PHE A 993 -15.21 37.63 -41.06
CA PHE A 993 -15.73 36.40 -40.50
C PHE A 993 -14.67 35.73 -39.61
N SER A 994 -15.14 34.96 -38.62
CA SER A 994 -14.31 34.05 -37.83
C SER A 994 -15.03 32.73 -37.67
N ILE A 995 -14.33 31.62 -37.82
CA ILE A 995 -14.88 30.29 -37.59
C ILE A 995 -14.40 29.75 -36.23
N ASP A 996 -15.31 29.18 -35.42
CA ASP A 996 -14.94 28.54 -34.17
C ASP A 996 -14.48 27.07 -34.38
N SER A 997 -13.97 26.42 -33.33
CA SER A 997 -13.52 25.02 -33.38
C SER A 997 -14.64 24.01 -33.65
N ASN A 998 -15.90 24.44 -33.65
CA ASN A 998 -17.08 23.63 -33.98
C ASN A 998 -17.60 23.96 -35.40
N GLY A 999 -16.80 24.67 -36.21
CA GLY A 999 -17.14 25.10 -37.56
C GLY A 999 -18.05 26.33 -37.64
N ARG A 1000 -18.45 26.95 -36.53
CA ARG A 1000 -19.46 28.02 -36.54
C ARG A 1000 -18.88 29.34 -37.04
N VAL A 1001 -19.34 29.77 -38.21
CA VAL A 1001 -18.96 31.06 -38.80
C VAL A 1001 -19.74 32.19 -38.14
N THR A 1002 -19.01 33.08 -37.45
CA THR A 1002 -19.49 34.28 -36.77
C THR A 1002 -19.07 35.51 -37.57
N VAL A 1003 -19.96 36.51 -37.65
CA VAL A 1003 -19.68 37.81 -38.28
C VAL A 1003 -18.94 38.71 -37.29
N VAL A 1004 -17.69 39.05 -37.56
CA VAL A 1004 -16.82 39.87 -36.68
C VAL A 1004 -16.56 41.28 -37.22
N SER A 1005 -16.97 41.57 -38.47
CA SER A 1005 -17.05 42.94 -39.00
C SER A 1005 -18.30 43.11 -39.84
N VAL A 1006 -18.80 44.36 -39.91
CA VAL A 1006 -20.00 44.74 -40.66
C VAL A 1006 -19.96 44.21 -42.10
N LEU A 1007 -21.03 43.53 -42.50
CA LEU A 1007 -21.31 43.13 -43.88
C LEU A 1007 -22.27 44.15 -44.53
N ASP A 1008 -22.12 44.30 -45.84
CA ASP A 1008 -22.71 45.33 -46.70
C ASP A 1008 -22.74 44.72 -48.12
N ARG A 1009 -23.94 44.60 -48.69
CA ARG A 1009 -24.25 43.79 -49.87
C ARG A 1009 -24.02 44.55 -51.18
N GLU A 1010 -24.10 45.88 -51.18
CA GLU A 1010 -23.85 46.69 -52.38
C GLU A 1010 -22.35 46.84 -52.62
N THR A 1011 -21.55 46.85 -51.54
CA THR A 1011 -20.11 46.62 -51.62
C THR A 1011 -19.80 45.19 -52.02
N ARG A 1012 -20.48 44.20 -51.41
CA ARG A 1012 -20.34 42.78 -51.77
C ARG A 1012 -21.50 41.91 -51.30
N ASP A 1013 -22.33 41.49 -52.26
CA ASP A 1013 -23.56 40.70 -52.05
C ASP A 1013 -23.29 39.25 -51.67
N LEU A 1014 -22.11 38.76 -52.03
CA LEU A 1014 -21.74 37.37 -51.95
C LEU A 1014 -20.26 37.25 -51.57
N TYR A 1015 -20.00 36.71 -50.38
CA TYR A 1015 -18.67 36.29 -49.95
C TYR A 1015 -18.56 34.77 -50.14
N VAL A 1016 -17.69 34.35 -51.06
CA VAL A 1016 -17.21 32.97 -51.10
C VAL A 1016 -16.13 32.85 -50.05
N LEU A 1017 -16.47 32.27 -48.90
CA LEU A 1017 -15.50 31.83 -47.92
C LEU A 1017 -15.06 30.43 -48.31
N ASN A 1018 -13.77 30.24 -48.58
CA ASN A 1018 -13.21 28.91 -48.74
C ASN A 1018 -12.93 28.36 -47.34
N ILE A 1019 -13.89 27.60 -46.82
CA ILE A 1019 -13.79 26.97 -45.52
C ILE A 1019 -12.99 25.69 -45.71
N SER A 1020 -11.84 25.59 -45.05
CA SER A 1020 -11.20 24.29 -44.85
C SER A 1020 -11.72 23.66 -43.57
N VAL A 1021 -11.89 22.35 -43.63
CA VAL A 1021 -11.78 21.49 -42.45
C VAL A 1021 -10.51 20.65 -42.59
N THR A 1022 -9.76 20.48 -41.52
CA THR A 1022 -8.58 19.60 -41.49
C THR A 1022 -8.46 18.88 -40.14
N ASP A 1023 -8.30 17.57 -40.25
CA ASP A 1023 -7.84 16.60 -39.25
C ASP A 1023 -6.37 16.82 -38.81
N GLY A 1024 -5.57 17.50 -39.64
CA GLY A 1024 -4.12 17.71 -39.50
C GLY A 1024 -3.25 17.07 -40.60
N LEU A 1025 -3.81 16.25 -41.49
CA LEU A 1025 -3.14 15.55 -42.59
C LEU A 1025 -3.84 15.77 -43.94
N PHE A 1026 -5.16 15.60 -44.04
CA PHE A 1026 -5.95 16.00 -45.21
C PHE A 1026 -6.65 17.34 -44.99
N THR A 1027 -7.25 17.86 -46.05
CA THR A 1027 -8.04 19.09 -45.99
C THR A 1027 -9.09 19.04 -47.08
N ASP A 1028 -10.36 19.00 -46.70
CA ASP A 1028 -11.45 19.27 -47.63
C ASP A 1028 -11.80 20.77 -47.61
N TYR A 1029 -12.31 21.26 -48.73
CA TYR A 1029 -12.54 22.67 -48.98
C TYR A 1029 -13.96 22.89 -49.48
N ALA A 1030 -14.77 23.55 -48.66
CA ALA A 1030 -16.14 23.91 -49.02
C ALA A 1030 -16.26 25.40 -49.34
N SER A 1031 -17.00 25.69 -50.41
CA SER A 1031 -17.47 27.03 -50.71
C SER A 1031 -18.65 27.35 -49.79
N LEU A 1032 -18.39 27.97 -48.64
CA LEU A 1032 -19.45 28.62 -47.88
C LEU A 1032 -19.74 29.95 -48.55
N THR A 1033 -20.76 29.94 -49.40
CA THR A 1033 -21.33 31.13 -50.01
C THR A 1033 -22.16 31.84 -48.95
N VAL A 1034 -21.57 32.83 -48.29
CA VAL A 1034 -22.33 33.79 -47.49
C VAL A 1034 -23.00 34.74 -48.47
N ILE A 1035 -24.27 34.46 -48.80
CA ILE A 1035 -25.12 35.46 -49.43
C ILE A 1035 -25.48 36.45 -48.32
N VAL A 1036 -25.11 37.69 -48.53
CA VAL A 1036 -25.62 38.80 -47.73
C VAL A 1036 -27.04 39.06 -48.19
N SER A 1037 -28.04 38.81 -47.35
CA SER A 1037 -29.42 39.13 -47.71
C SER A 1037 -29.70 40.62 -47.52
N ASP A 1038 -30.12 41.21 -48.63
CA ASP A 1038 -30.87 42.47 -48.74
C ASP A 1038 -31.53 42.86 -47.41
N ILE A 1039 -31.01 43.92 -46.81
CA ILE A 1039 -31.87 44.94 -46.21
C ILE A 1039 -32.22 45.94 -47.32
N ASP A 1040 -33.47 46.43 -47.33
CA ASP A 1040 -33.88 47.63 -48.08
C ASP A 1040 -33.24 48.85 -47.41
N ASP A 1041 -31.93 49.04 -47.65
CA ASP A 1041 -31.15 50.18 -47.14
C ASP A 1041 -30.46 51.02 -48.23
N ASN A 1042 -30.41 50.51 -49.47
CA ASN A 1042 -29.92 51.26 -50.64
C ASN A 1042 -31.10 51.61 -51.58
N PRO A 1043 -31.42 52.91 -51.77
CA PRO A 1043 -32.63 53.30 -52.49
C PRO A 1043 -32.50 53.12 -54.01
N THR A 1044 -33.58 52.65 -54.65
CA THR A 1044 -33.71 52.61 -56.11
C THR A 1044 -33.31 53.94 -56.76
N CYS A 1045 -32.40 53.92 -57.74
CA CYS A 1045 -31.92 55.12 -58.44
C CYS A 1045 -32.21 55.09 -59.96
N PHE A 1046 -32.10 56.24 -60.62
CA PHE A 1046 -31.80 56.27 -62.05
C PHE A 1046 -30.32 55.93 -62.33
N SER A 1047 -30.05 55.22 -63.43
CA SER A 1047 -28.69 54.99 -63.92
C SER A 1047 -28.61 55.16 -65.45
N PRO A 1048 -27.79 56.09 -65.96
CA PRO A 1048 -27.05 57.11 -65.20
C PRO A 1048 -27.99 58.07 -64.44
N GLN A 1049 -27.50 58.73 -63.38
CA GLN A 1049 -28.24 59.82 -62.70
C GLN A 1049 -28.22 61.14 -63.52
N VAL A 1050 -27.41 61.23 -64.58
CA VAL A 1050 -27.33 62.40 -65.45
C VAL A 1050 -27.43 61.97 -66.92
N TYR A 1051 -28.35 62.60 -67.65
CA TYR A 1051 -28.56 62.38 -69.08
C TYR A 1051 -28.33 63.68 -69.85
N ASN A 1052 -27.51 63.63 -70.90
CA ASN A 1052 -27.26 64.79 -71.77
C ASN A 1052 -27.92 64.58 -73.13
N ALA A 1053 -28.69 65.57 -73.57
CA ALA A 1053 -29.32 65.63 -74.89
C ALA A 1053 -29.14 67.03 -75.52
N THR A 1054 -29.42 67.13 -76.81
CA THR A 1054 -29.31 68.38 -77.58
C THR A 1054 -30.49 68.50 -78.52
N VAL A 1055 -31.16 69.66 -78.59
CA VAL A 1055 -32.19 69.92 -79.61
C VAL A 1055 -31.56 70.64 -80.78
N SER A 1056 -31.75 70.12 -81.99
CA SER A 1056 -31.26 70.72 -83.23
C SER A 1056 -32.33 71.59 -83.89
N LEU A 1057 -31.90 72.71 -84.48
CA LEU A 1057 -32.77 73.62 -85.23
C LEU A 1057 -33.53 72.87 -86.34
N GLY A 1058 -34.84 72.77 -86.21
CA GLY A 1058 -35.73 72.02 -87.13
C GLY A 1058 -36.16 70.62 -86.68
N ASP A 1059 -35.83 70.19 -85.46
CA ASP A 1059 -36.42 69.00 -84.83
C ASP A 1059 -37.95 69.12 -84.66
N LYS A 1060 -38.63 67.97 -84.55
CA LYS A 1060 -40.10 67.88 -84.60
C LYS A 1060 -40.69 67.22 -83.36
N LYS A 1061 -41.99 67.46 -83.14
CA LYS A 1061 -42.76 66.75 -82.12
C LYS A 1061 -42.65 65.24 -82.32
N GLY A 1062 -42.22 64.53 -81.28
CA GLY A 1062 -41.97 63.09 -81.27
C GLY A 1062 -40.50 62.70 -81.46
N THR A 1063 -39.57 63.64 -81.69
CA THR A 1063 -38.12 63.34 -81.66
C THR A 1063 -37.74 62.84 -80.27
N GLN A 1064 -37.05 61.70 -80.21
CA GLN A 1064 -36.54 61.09 -78.98
C GLN A 1064 -35.24 61.78 -78.55
N LEU A 1065 -35.16 62.15 -77.27
CA LEU A 1065 -34.03 62.91 -76.69
C LEU A 1065 -33.20 62.06 -75.73
N ALA A 1066 -33.86 61.24 -74.90
CA ALA A 1066 -33.22 60.29 -73.99
C ALA A 1066 -34.12 59.08 -73.74
N ILE A 1067 -33.57 58.03 -73.12
CA ILE A 1067 -34.34 57.02 -72.37
C ILE A 1067 -33.76 57.04 -70.97
N LEU A 1068 -34.62 57.25 -69.98
CA LEU A 1068 -34.24 57.22 -68.58
C LEU A 1068 -34.45 55.80 -68.05
N THR A 1069 -33.39 55.17 -67.56
CA THR A 1069 -33.39 53.83 -66.98
C THR A 1069 -33.24 53.89 -65.47
N LEU A 1070 -33.98 53.01 -64.77
CA LEU A 1070 -33.88 52.80 -63.34
C LEU A 1070 -33.08 51.54 -63.05
N THR A 1071 -32.29 51.59 -62.00
CA THR A 1071 -31.57 50.48 -61.39
C THR A 1071 -31.68 50.63 -59.89
N ASP A 1072 -32.23 49.61 -59.24
CA ASP A 1072 -31.82 49.37 -57.87
C ASP A 1072 -30.45 48.69 -57.84
N LEU A 1073 -29.77 48.79 -56.70
CA LEU A 1073 -28.76 47.81 -56.32
C LEU A 1073 -29.44 46.64 -55.58
N ASP A 1074 -30.57 46.87 -54.93
CA ASP A 1074 -31.26 45.93 -54.04
C ASP A 1074 -31.93 44.78 -54.80
N SER A 1075 -31.54 43.56 -54.44
CA SER A 1075 -31.82 42.33 -55.21
C SER A 1075 -33.22 41.78 -54.98
N SER A 1076 -33.86 42.17 -53.89
CA SER A 1076 -35.21 41.77 -53.49
C SER A 1076 -36.32 42.45 -54.31
N ILE A 1077 -35.99 43.40 -55.18
CA ILE A 1077 -36.94 44.20 -55.97
C ILE A 1077 -37.04 43.65 -57.42
N PRO A 1078 -38.00 42.75 -57.71
CA PRO A 1078 -38.19 42.26 -59.07
C PRO A 1078 -38.77 43.34 -59.99
N SER A 1079 -38.11 43.56 -61.14
CA SER A 1079 -38.56 44.26 -62.37
C SER A 1079 -39.79 45.17 -62.19
N PRO A 1080 -39.60 46.51 -62.16
CA PRO A 1080 -40.28 47.38 -61.20
C PRO A 1080 -41.81 47.39 -61.29
N PRO A 1081 -42.53 47.30 -60.16
CA PRO A 1081 -43.98 47.25 -60.12
C PRO A 1081 -44.60 48.61 -60.49
N SER A 1082 -45.16 48.70 -61.70
CA SER A 1082 -45.97 49.84 -62.17
C SER A 1082 -45.33 51.21 -61.95
N LEU A 1083 -44.15 51.44 -62.53
CA LEU A 1083 -43.46 52.74 -62.47
C LEU A 1083 -44.43 53.90 -62.77
N HIS A 1084 -44.51 54.82 -61.83
CA HIS A 1084 -45.11 56.12 -62.05
C HIS A 1084 -44.00 57.15 -61.86
N PHE A 1085 -43.39 57.54 -62.99
CA PHE A 1085 -42.49 58.68 -63.03
C PHE A 1085 -43.27 59.91 -62.54
N GLY A 1086 -42.68 60.64 -61.59
CA GLY A 1086 -43.34 61.75 -60.93
C GLY A 1086 -43.64 62.90 -61.91
N PRO A 1087 -44.45 63.89 -61.48
CA PRO A 1087 -44.56 65.13 -62.23
C PRO A 1087 -43.17 65.78 -62.31
N ILE A 1088 -42.56 65.82 -63.51
CA ILE A 1088 -41.21 66.37 -63.75
C ILE A 1088 -41.04 67.71 -63.03
N MET A 1089 -40.18 67.75 -62.01
CA MET A 1089 -40.07 68.88 -61.08
C MET A 1089 -39.14 69.95 -61.65
N LEU A 1090 -39.71 70.82 -62.48
CA LEU A 1090 -38.94 71.90 -63.11
C LEU A 1090 -38.76 73.08 -62.14
N THR A 1091 -37.62 73.13 -61.45
CA THR A 1091 -37.22 74.20 -60.54
C THR A 1091 -37.21 75.57 -61.25
N PRO A 1092 -38.11 76.52 -60.92
CA PRO A 1092 -38.31 77.70 -61.75
C PRO A 1092 -37.44 78.87 -61.31
N SER A 1093 -36.48 79.29 -62.13
CA SER A 1093 -35.91 80.64 -62.05
C SER A 1093 -36.87 81.70 -62.62
N SER A 1094 -37.82 81.32 -63.49
CA SER A 1094 -38.99 82.10 -63.88
C SER A 1094 -40.14 81.21 -64.36
N ALA A 1095 -41.38 81.46 -63.92
CA ALA A 1095 -42.53 80.59 -64.18
C ALA A 1095 -43.18 80.77 -65.57
N GLY A 1096 -43.78 79.70 -66.12
CA GLY A 1096 -44.70 79.86 -67.25
C GLY A 1096 -45.18 78.59 -67.98
N LEU A 1097 -44.32 77.99 -68.79
CA LEU A 1097 -44.75 77.28 -70.01
C LEU A 1097 -44.01 75.95 -70.33
N THR A 1098 -43.37 75.31 -69.36
CA THR A 1098 -42.39 74.24 -69.62
C THR A 1098 -42.95 72.82 -69.72
N SER A 1099 -44.10 72.49 -69.12
CA SER A 1099 -44.76 71.17 -69.27
C SER A 1099 -45.32 70.88 -70.68
N VAL A 1100 -45.21 71.85 -71.60
CA VAL A 1100 -45.61 71.72 -72.99
C VAL A 1100 -44.44 71.26 -73.88
N ALA A 1101 -43.19 71.56 -73.51
CA ALA A 1101 -42.03 71.45 -74.40
C ALA A 1101 -41.48 70.01 -74.54
N PHE A 1102 -41.46 69.25 -73.45
CA PHE A 1102 -40.95 67.88 -73.41
C PHE A 1102 -42.01 66.92 -72.86
N ARG A 1103 -41.87 65.62 -73.12
CA ARG A 1103 -42.73 64.55 -72.58
C ARG A 1103 -41.90 63.31 -72.29
N LEU A 1104 -41.87 62.89 -71.03
CA LEU A 1104 -41.45 61.56 -70.61
C LEU A 1104 -42.62 60.58 -70.80
N ASP A 1105 -42.34 59.33 -71.15
CA ASP A 1105 -43.35 58.26 -71.18
C ASP A 1105 -43.31 57.45 -69.88
N GLU A 1106 -44.37 57.56 -69.08
CA GLU A 1106 -44.52 56.95 -67.76
C GLU A 1106 -44.32 55.42 -67.74
N ASN A 1107 -44.38 54.73 -68.89
CA ASN A 1107 -44.35 53.26 -68.95
C ASN A 1107 -43.00 52.70 -69.43
N ASN A 1108 -42.08 53.55 -69.89
CA ASN A 1108 -40.81 53.11 -70.51
C ASN A 1108 -39.65 54.12 -70.43
N GLY A 1109 -39.81 55.24 -69.73
CA GLY A 1109 -38.73 56.21 -69.49
C GLY A 1109 -38.29 57.00 -70.73
N THR A 1110 -38.94 56.87 -71.89
CA THR A 1110 -38.51 57.59 -73.09
C THR A 1110 -38.87 59.08 -73.01
N LEU A 1111 -37.87 59.95 -73.05
CA LEU A 1111 -38.05 61.40 -73.12
C LEU A 1111 -38.09 61.87 -74.58
N THR A 1112 -39.09 62.69 -74.91
CA THR A 1112 -39.38 63.16 -76.27
C THR A 1112 -39.64 64.67 -76.33
N LEU A 1113 -39.33 65.29 -77.47
CA LEU A 1113 -39.74 66.65 -77.80
C LEU A 1113 -41.25 66.68 -78.07
N ASN A 1114 -41.98 67.55 -77.38
CA ASN A 1114 -43.44 67.58 -77.36
C ASN A 1114 -44.05 68.74 -78.19
N ILE A 1115 -43.22 69.45 -78.97
CA ILE A 1115 -43.59 70.63 -79.79
C ILE A 1115 -42.88 70.63 -81.14
N ASP A 1116 -43.38 71.44 -82.08
CA ASP A 1116 -42.69 71.78 -83.32
C ASP A 1116 -42.21 73.25 -83.25
N GLU A 1117 -40.93 73.48 -83.52
CA GLU A 1117 -40.26 74.79 -83.37
C GLU A 1117 -40.91 75.93 -84.20
N GLY A 1118 -41.56 75.59 -85.31
CA GLY A 1118 -42.14 76.56 -86.25
C GLY A 1118 -43.44 77.23 -85.82
N ASN A 1119 -43.96 76.95 -84.62
CA ASN A 1119 -45.21 77.55 -84.13
C ASN A 1119 -44.89 78.66 -83.10
N SER A 1120 -45.41 79.87 -83.32
CA SER A 1120 -44.89 81.12 -82.73
C SER A 1120 -45.26 81.38 -81.26
N GLY A 1121 -45.30 80.32 -80.44
CA GLY A 1121 -45.43 80.35 -78.99
C GLY A 1121 -44.21 79.77 -78.26
N PHE A 1122 -43.24 79.21 -78.97
CA PHE A 1122 -41.98 78.75 -78.37
C PHE A 1122 -40.84 79.72 -78.67
N ALA A 1123 -40.31 80.34 -77.62
CA ALA A 1123 -39.03 81.02 -77.62
C ALA A 1123 -38.15 80.28 -76.60
N PRO A 1124 -36.93 79.85 -76.95
CA PRO A 1124 -36.02 79.27 -75.97
C PRO A 1124 -35.67 80.35 -74.94
N MET A 1125 -36.10 80.15 -73.69
CA MET A 1125 -35.92 81.14 -72.61
C MET A 1125 -34.57 80.97 -71.89
N GLN A 1126 -33.90 79.84 -72.12
CA GLN A 1126 -32.64 79.43 -71.49
C GLN A 1126 -31.82 78.64 -72.53
N SER A 1127 -30.50 78.68 -72.44
CA SER A 1127 -29.59 77.95 -73.34
C SER A 1127 -29.35 76.49 -72.94
N LEU A 1128 -29.87 76.11 -71.77
CA LEU A 1128 -29.83 74.78 -71.21
C LEU A 1128 -31.15 74.58 -70.45
N TYR A 1129 -31.85 73.49 -70.72
CA TYR A 1129 -32.96 73.04 -69.87
C TYR A 1129 -32.46 71.93 -68.96
N GLU A 1130 -32.74 72.08 -67.66
CA GLU A 1130 -32.46 71.09 -66.63
C GLU A 1130 -33.81 70.49 -66.22
N LEU A 1131 -33.99 69.18 -66.44
CA LEU A 1131 -35.22 68.46 -66.06
C LEU A 1131 -34.89 67.48 -64.94
N GLU A 1132 -35.39 67.74 -63.73
CA GLU A 1132 -35.34 66.78 -62.63
C GLU A 1132 -36.47 65.75 -62.81
N ALA A 1133 -36.08 64.49 -62.94
CA ALA A 1133 -36.97 63.35 -63.12
C ALA A 1133 -36.93 62.50 -61.84
N ASP A 1134 -38.09 62.38 -61.20
CA ASP A 1134 -38.31 61.52 -60.04
C ASP A 1134 -39.20 60.33 -60.40
N PHE A 1135 -39.29 59.36 -59.52
CA PHE A 1135 -40.30 58.29 -59.57
C PHE A 1135 -40.75 57.91 -58.16
N GLU A 1136 -42.02 57.50 -58.07
CA GLU A 1136 -42.62 56.99 -56.85
C GLU A 1136 -42.81 55.48 -56.96
N PHE A 1137 -42.57 54.76 -55.87
CA PHE A 1137 -42.93 53.35 -55.74
C PHE A 1137 -43.62 53.04 -54.39
N GLY A 1138 -44.19 51.83 -54.29
CA GLY A 1138 -45.05 51.41 -53.17
C GLY A 1138 -46.55 51.46 -53.50
N SER A 1139 -47.40 51.06 -52.54
CA SER A 1139 -48.86 51.07 -52.72
C SER A 1139 -49.60 51.43 -51.43
N GLY A 1140 -50.69 52.20 -51.58
CA GLY A 1140 -51.45 52.72 -50.45
C GLY A 1140 -50.96 54.10 -49.99
N SER A 1141 -50.95 54.34 -48.67
CA SER A 1141 -50.61 55.65 -48.09
C SER A 1141 -49.12 55.82 -47.77
N ALA A 1142 -48.31 54.77 -47.95
CA ALA A 1142 -46.85 54.87 -47.97
C ALA A 1142 -46.39 54.87 -49.44
N LYS A 1143 -45.76 55.97 -49.84
CA LYS A 1143 -45.00 56.09 -51.08
C LYS A 1143 -43.55 56.40 -50.71
N GLN A 1144 -42.61 55.70 -51.33
CA GLN A 1144 -41.19 56.04 -51.29
C GLN A 1144 -40.80 56.73 -52.60
N PHE A 1145 -39.83 57.63 -52.50
CA PHE A 1145 -39.18 58.28 -53.64
C PHE A 1145 -37.80 57.66 -53.79
N GLY A 1146 -37.44 57.24 -55.01
CA GLY A 1146 -36.08 56.83 -55.33
C GLY A 1146 -35.17 58.02 -55.60
N CYS A 1147 -33.88 57.76 -55.85
CA CYS A 1147 -32.92 58.79 -56.26
C CYS A 1147 -33.26 59.30 -57.66
N GLY A 1148 -33.55 60.59 -57.80
CA GLY A 1148 -33.87 61.25 -59.07
C GLY A 1148 -32.70 61.30 -60.07
N ALA A 1149 -33.01 61.70 -61.31
CA ALA A 1149 -32.04 62.00 -62.35
C ALA A 1149 -32.22 63.40 -62.93
N VAL A 1150 -31.12 63.99 -63.37
CA VAL A 1150 -31.11 65.27 -64.06
C VAL A 1150 -30.90 65.06 -65.57
N VAL A 1151 -31.80 65.59 -66.39
CA VAL A 1151 -31.65 65.62 -67.84
C VAL A 1151 -31.27 67.03 -68.29
N TYR A 1152 -30.06 67.18 -68.82
CA TYR A 1152 -29.53 68.40 -69.42
C TYR A 1152 -29.82 68.42 -70.92
N ILE A 1153 -30.49 69.47 -71.40
CA ILE A 1153 -30.86 69.65 -72.81
C ILE A 1153 -30.36 71.00 -73.34
N GLU A 1154 -29.29 70.99 -74.13
CA GLU A 1154 -28.67 72.22 -74.68
C GLU A 1154 -29.44 72.82 -75.87
N VAL A 1155 -29.49 74.15 -75.92
CA VAL A 1155 -30.10 74.97 -76.99
C VAL A 1155 -29.28 76.27 -77.22
N PRO A 1156 -28.66 76.50 -78.40
CA PRO A 1156 -27.71 77.61 -78.58
C PRO A 1156 -28.36 79.00 -78.76
N PHE A 1157 -27.84 80.01 -78.04
CA PHE A 1157 -28.33 81.41 -78.02
C PHE A 1157 -27.20 82.41 -77.59
N ASN A 1158 -27.32 83.69 -77.98
CA ASN A 1158 -26.41 84.80 -77.64
C ASN A 1158 -27.09 85.72 -76.62
N ALA A 1159 -26.57 85.83 -75.39
CA ALA A 1159 -27.29 86.38 -74.25
C ALA A 1159 -26.88 87.81 -73.83
N HIS A 1160 -25.66 88.24 -74.14
CA HIS A 1160 -25.10 89.49 -73.62
C HIS A 1160 -24.73 90.49 -74.72
N ALA A 1161 -24.21 91.66 -74.31
CA ALA A 1161 -23.77 92.74 -75.19
C ALA A 1161 -22.67 93.59 -74.50
N PRO A 1162 -21.79 94.29 -75.24
CA PRO A 1162 -20.60 94.88 -74.64
C PRO A 1162 -20.87 96.10 -73.74
N VAL A 1163 -20.24 96.13 -72.56
CA VAL A 1163 -20.38 97.18 -71.54
C VAL A 1163 -19.04 97.81 -71.22
N PHE A 1164 -18.95 99.15 -71.20
CA PHE A 1164 -17.75 99.87 -70.78
C PHE A 1164 -17.52 99.79 -69.26
N THR A 1165 -16.27 99.63 -68.84
CA THR A 1165 -15.89 99.46 -67.41
C THR A 1165 -16.10 100.71 -66.54
N SER A 1166 -16.57 101.82 -67.12
CA SER A 1166 -17.08 102.99 -66.41
C SER A 1166 -18.03 103.75 -67.34
N THR A 1167 -19.03 104.45 -66.77
CA THR A 1167 -20.01 105.23 -67.54
C THR A 1167 -19.48 106.59 -67.99
N ASP A 1168 -18.50 107.15 -67.27
CA ASP A 1168 -18.00 108.50 -67.48
C ASP A 1168 -16.47 108.53 -67.37
N TYR A 1169 -15.79 108.88 -68.47
CA TYR A 1169 -14.36 109.15 -68.49
C TYR A 1169 -14.15 110.65 -68.68
N SER A 1170 -13.52 111.32 -67.71
CA SER A 1170 -13.28 112.76 -67.75
C SER A 1170 -11.80 113.10 -67.57
N PHE A 1171 -11.35 114.10 -68.33
CA PHE A 1171 -9.96 114.55 -68.40
C PHE A 1171 -9.94 116.08 -68.44
N THR A 1172 -8.87 116.73 -67.98
CA THR A 1172 -8.76 118.20 -67.93
C THR A 1172 -7.57 118.69 -68.74
N ILE A 1173 -7.82 119.63 -69.65
CA ILE A 1173 -6.84 120.20 -70.58
C ILE A 1173 -6.90 121.73 -70.53
N ASN A 1174 -5.77 122.41 -70.74
CA ASN A 1174 -5.72 123.88 -70.78
C ASN A 1174 -6.24 124.39 -72.14
N GLU A 1175 -6.98 125.50 -72.16
CA GLU A 1175 -7.67 126.01 -73.37
C GLU A 1175 -6.73 126.40 -74.53
N ASN A 1176 -5.46 126.66 -74.23
CA ASN A 1176 -4.41 126.98 -75.21
C ASN A 1176 -3.44 125.79 -75.47
N THR A 1177 -3.82 124.55 -75.12
CA THR A 1177 -3.00 123.36 -75.38
C THR A 1177 -2.91 123.07 -76.89
N ALA A 1178 -1.73 122.65 -77.36
CA ALA A 1178 -1.52 122.33 -78.77
C ALA A 1178 -2.26 121.05 -79.21
N ILE A 1179 -2.69 121.04 -80.48
CA ILE A 1179 -3.25 119.87 -81.18
C ILE A 1179 -2.25 118.70 -81.12
N ASP A 1180 -2.77 117.47 -81.13
CA ASP A 1180 -2.06 116.19 -80.97
C ASP A 1180 -1.41 115.94 -79.59
N THR A 1181 -1.76 116.73 -78.56
CA THR A 1181 -1.42 116.41 -77.16
C THR A 1181 -2.35 115.32 -76.61
N PRO A 1182 -1.87 114.14 -76.17
CA PRO A 1182 -2.73 113.08 -75.64
C PRO A 1182 -3.44 113.49 -74.35
N VAL A 1183 -4.76 113.28 -74.30
CA VAL A 1183 -5.63 113.83 -73.23
C VAL A 1183 -5.83 112.86 -72.04
N GLY A 1184 -5.55 111.57 -72.23
CA GLY A 1184 -5.67 110.53 -71.21
C GLY A 1184 -5.12 109.17 -71.69
N LEU A 1185 -5.11 108.17 -70.81
CA LEU A 1185 -4.67 106.81 -71.14
C LEU A 1185 -5.67 105.77 -70.62
N ILE A 1186 -6.11 104.90 -71.53
CA ILE A 1186 -6.98 103.72 -71.35
C ILE A 1186 -8.48 104.03 -71.11
N ILE A 1187 -9.30 103.44 -71.98
CA ILE A 1187 -10.77 103.24 -71.89
C ILE A 1187 -10.98 101.77 -72.24
N ASN A 1188 -11.87 101.05 -71.54
CA ASN A 1188 -12.08 99.61 -71.77
C ASN A 1188 -13.56 99.19 -71.63
N ALA A 1189 -13.91 98.05 -72.23
CA ALA A 1189 -15.20 97.39 -72.19
C ALA A 1189 -15.03 95.86 -72.18
N THR A 1190 -16.06 95.15 -71.70
CA THR A 1190 -16.15 93.69 -71.63
C THR A 1190 -17.50 93.20 -72.17
N ASP A 1191 -17.54 91.97 -72.66
CA ASP A 1191 -18.73 91.20 -73.02
C ASP A 1191 -18.47 89.78 -72.53
N ASP A 1192 -19.47 89.16 -71.92
CA ASP A 1192 -19.31 87.94 -71.12
C ASP A 1192 -19.81 86.68 -71.86
N ASP A 1193 -20.36 86.83 -73.08
CA ASP A 1193 -20.68 85.71 -73.97
C ASP A 1193 -19.42 85.00 -74.50
N GLN A 1194 -19.44 83.67 -74.59
CA GLN A 1194 -18.24 82.90 -74.95
C GLN A 1194 -18.06 82.63 -76.45
N GLY A 1195 -16.82 82.34 -76.84
CA GLY A 1195 -16.46 81.99 -78.22
C GLY A 1195 -16.54 83.17 -79.18
N SER A 1196 -17.15 82.97 -80.35
CA SER A 1196 -17.30 84.00 -81.37
C SER A 1196 -18.29 85.12 -81.02
N TYR A 1197 -19.05 84.98 -79.93
CA TYR A 1197 -20.12 85.89 -79.57
C TYR A 1197 -19.66 87.06 -78.67
N GLY A 1198 -18.66 86.87 -77.81
CA GLY A 1198 -18.05 87.93 -76.99
C GLY A 1198 -16.93 88.77 -77.65
N MET A 1199 -16.84 88.84 -79.00
CA MET A 1199 -15.79 89.63 -79.67
C MET A 1199 -16.14 91.12 -79.79
N ILE A 1200 -15.51 91.95 -78.95
CA ILE A 1200 -15.74 93.41 -78.89
C ILE A 1200 -14.94 94.16 -79.95
N THR A 1201 -15.56 95.15 -80.61
CA THR A 1201 -14.89 96.08 -81.54
C THR A 1201 -15.18 97.54 -81.16
N TYR A 1202 -14.13 98.33 -80.94
CA TYR A 1202 -14.25 99.75 -80.58
C TYR A 1202 -14.31 100.66 -81.81
N SER A 1203 -15.10 101.74 -81.73
CA SER A 1203 -15.08 102.84 -82.70
C SER A 1203 -15.36 104.17 -82.02
N MET A 1204 -14.64 105.23 -82.42
CA MET A 1204 -14.90 106.60 -81.97
C MET A 1204 -15.76 107.32 -83.02
N TYR A 1205 -16.93 107.81 -82.61
CA TYR A 1205 -17.79 108.66 -83.45
C TYR A 1205 -17.44 110.13 -83.19
N GLN A 1206 -16.90 110.82 -84.21
CA GLN A 1206 -16.34 112.18 -84.11
C GLN A 1206 -17.33 113.28 -83.63
N CYS A 1207 -17.08 114.60 -83.63
CA CYS A 1207 -15.93 115.44 -84.03
C CYS A 1207 -14.67 115.38 -83.17
#